data_AF-Q8NFZ3-F1
#
_entry.id   AF-Q8NFZ3-F1
#
_cell.length_a   1.000
_cell.length_b   1.000
_cell.length_c   1.000
_cell.angle_alpha   90.00
_cell.angle_beta   90.00
_cell.angle_gamma   90.00
#
_symmetry.space_group_name_H-M   'P 1'
#
loop_
_entity.id
_entity.type
_entity.pdbx_description
1 polymer ?
#
loop_
_entity_poly.entity_id
_entity_poly.type
_entity_poly.pdbx_seq_one_letter_code
_entity_poly.pdbx_strand_id
1 'polypeptide(L)'
;MLRPQGLLWLPLLFTSVCVMLNSNVLLWITALAIKFTLIDSQAQYPVVNTNYGKIQGLRTPLPSEILGPVEQYLGVPYASPPTGERRFQPPESPSSWTGIRNATQFSAVCPQHLDERFLLHDMLPIWFTTSLDTLMTYVQDQNEDCLYLNIYVPMEDDIHEQNSKKPVMVYIHGGSYMEGTGNMIDGSILASYGNVIVITINYRLGILGFLSTGDQAAKGNYGLLDQIQALRWIEENVGAFGGDPKRVTIFGSGAGASCVSLLTLSHYSEGLFQKAIIQSGTALSSWAVNYQPAKYTRILADKVGCNMLDTTDMVECLKNKNYKELIQQTITPATYHIAFGPVIDGDVIPDDPQILMEQGEFLNYDIMLGVNQGEGLKFVDGIVDNEDGVTPNDFDFSVSNFVDNLYGYPEGKDTLRETIKFMYTDWADKENPETRRKTLVALFTDHQWVAPAVATADLHAQYGSPTYFYAFYHHCQSEMKPSWADSAHGDEVPYVFGIPMIGPTELFSCNFSKNDVMLSAVVMTYWTNFAKTGDPNQPVPQDTKFIHTKPNRFEEVAWSKYNPKDQLYLHIGLKPRVRDHYRATKVAFWLELVPHLHNLNEIFQYVSTTTKVPPPDMTSFPYGTRRSPAKIWPTTKRPAITPANNPKHSKDPHKTGPEDTTVLIETKRDYSTELSVTIAVGASLLFLNILAFAALYYKKDKRRHETHRHPSPQRNTTNDITHIQNEEIMSLQMKQLEHDHECESLQAHDTLRLTCPPDYTLTLRRSPDDIPFMTPNTITMIPNTLMGMQPLHTFKTFSGGQNSTNLPHGHSTTRV
;
A
#
# COMPACT_ATOMS: atom_id res chain seq x y z
N MET A 1 14.82 -51.94 -12.10
CA MET A 1 14.41 -53.35 -12.28
C MET A 1 12.90 -53.40 -12.54
N LEU A 2 12.31 -54.58 -12.77
CA LEU A 2 10.88 -54.83 -13.00
C LEU A 2 10.29 -54.35 -14.36
N ARG A 3 10.21 -55.35 -15.25
CA ARG A 3 9.31 -55.62 -16.39
C ARG A 3 8.99 -57.15 -16.26
N PRO A 4 8.12 -57.85 -17.04
CA PRO A 4 7.37 -57.46 -18.24
C PRO A 4 5.94 -58.11 -18.36
N GLN A 5 5.42 -58.18 -19.61
CA GLN A 5 4.51 -59.21 -20.21
C GLN A 5 2.99 -58.95 -20.35
N GLY A 6 2.42 -59.59 -21.39
CA GLY A 6 1.03 -59.46 -21.90
C GLY A 6 0.91 -58.61 -23.18
N LEU A 7 1.34 -58.98 -24.40
CA LEU A 7 1.47 -60.26 -25.14
C LEU A 7 0.15 -60.71 -25.84
N LEU A 8 0.02 -60.39 -27.14
CA LEU A 8 -0.84 -61.15 -28.07
C LEU A 8 -0.40 -61.04 -29.56
N TRP A 9 0.26 -62.10 -30.03
CA TRP A 9 0.32 -62.68 -31.39
C TRP A 9 0.01 -61.84 -32.64
N LEU A 10 1.03 -61.57 -33.48
CA LEU A 10 1.13 -62.17 -34.84
C LEU A 10 2.55 -62.02 -35.45
N PRO A 11 3.28 -63.12 -35.74
CA PRO A 11 4.50 -63.08 -36.55
C PRO A 11 4.22 -63.43 -38.03
N LEU A 12 5.25 -63.25 -38.89
CA LEU A 12 5.32 -63.69 -40.30
C LEU A 12 4.38 -62.98 -41.30
N LEU A 13 4.76 -61.77 -41.79
CA LEU A 13 4.42 -61.33 -43.17
C LEU A 13 5.19 -60.08 -43.72
N PHE A 14 6.19 -59.53 -43.03
CA PHE A 14 6.92 -58.31 -43.45
C PHE A 14 8.39 -58.54 -43.86
N THR A 15 8.61 -59.43 -44.83
CA THR A 15 9.94 -59.64 -45.46
C THR A 15 9.85 -59.65 -46.99
N SER A 16 9.24 -58.61 -47.58
CA SER A 16 9.31 -58.29 -49.03
C SER A 16 8.87 -56.87 -49.42
N VAL A 17 8.20 -56.11 -48.54
CA VAL A 17 7.81 -54.70 -48.80
C VAL A 17 9.01 -53.76 -48.61
N CYS A 18 10.04 -53.95 -49.45
CA CYS A 18 11.23 -53.10 -49.56
C CYS A 18 11.38 -52.56 -51.00
N VAL A 19 10.24 -52.41 -51.70
CA VAL A 19 10.17 -52.18 -53.15
C VAL A 19 9.19 -51.05 -53.43
N MET A 20 9.66 -50.01 -54.13
CA MET A 20 8.84 -48.94 -54.74
C MET A 20 7.96 -48.09 -53.82
N LEU A 21 8.36 -47.85 -52.56
CA LEU A 21 7.97 -46.60 -51.89
C LEU A 21 8.71 -45.46 -52.62
N ASN A 22 8.04 -44.90 -53.64
CA ASN A 22 8.61 -43.95 -54.59
C ASN A 22 9.30 -42.78 -53.85
N SER A 23 10.50 -42.37 -54.30
CA SER A 23 11.34 -41.38 -53.60
C SER A 23 10.58 -40.11 -53.20
N ASN A 24 9.68 -39.65 -54.08
CA ASN A 24 8.78 -38.52 -53.85
C ASN A 24 7.91 -38.70 -52.59
N VAL A 25 7.41 -39.90 -52.28
CA VAL A 25 6.55 -40.14 -51.11
C VAL A 25 7.33 -40.05 -49.81
N LEU A 26 8.58 -40.53 -49.78
CA LEU A 26 9.46 -40.37 -48.61
C LEU A 26 9.86 -38.90 -48.42
N LEU A 27 10.08 -38.16 -49.52
CA LEU A 27 10.25 -36.70 -49.50
C LEU A 27 9.00 -35.97 -48.99
N TRP A 28 7.79 -36.40 -49.37
CA TRP A 28 6.54 -35.83 -48.85
C TRP A 28 6.37 -36.10 -47.35
N ILE A 29 6.62 -37.32 -46.87
CA ILE A 29 6.50 -37.67 -45.45
C ILE A 29 7.53 -36.89 -44.61
N THR A 30 8.78 -36.81 -45.07
CA THR A 30 9.83 -36.04 -44.36
C THR A 30 9.56 -34.53 -44.39
N ALA A 31 9.12 -33.97 -45.53
CA ALA A 31 8.69 -32.56 -45.60
C ALA A 31 7.46 -32.27 -44.72
N LEU A 32 6.53 -33.22 -44.58
CA LEU A 32 5.37 -33.09 -43.69
C LEU A 32 5.81 -33.14 -42.22
N ALA A 33 6.70 -34.06 -41.83
CA ALA A 33 7.25 -34.14 -40.48
C ALA A 33 8.08 -32.89 -40.10
N ILE A 34 8.87 -32.36 -41.05
CA ILE A 34 9.60 -31.10 -40.87
C ILE A 34 8.60 -29.93 -40.73
N LYS A 35 7.51 -29.89 -41.49
CA LYS A 35 6.44 -28.89 -41.28
C LYS A 35 5.77 -29.03 -39.91
N PHE A 36 5.44 -30.24 -39.46
CA PHE A 36 4.85 -30.44 -38.14
C PHE A 36 5.78 -30.01 -37.01
N THR A 37 7.06 -30.38 -37.05
CA THR A 37 8.04 -29.96 -36.02
C THR A 37 8.34 -28.47 -36.05
N LEU A 38 8.32 -27.83 -37.23
CA LEU A 38 8.40 -26.37 -37.33
C LEU A 38 7.15 -25.67 -36.78
N ILE A 39 5.95 -26.19 -37.06
CA ILE A 39 4.69 -25.64 -36.53
C ILE A 39 4.62 -25.80 -35.00
N ASP A 40 5.00 -26.96 -34.48
CA ASP A 40 5.02 -27.26 -33.03
C ASP A 40 6.05 -26.39 -32.30
N SER A 41 7.26 -26.27 -32.84
CA SER A 41 8.29 -25.35 -32.34
C SER A 41 7.85 -23.88 -32.40
N GLN A 42 7.19 -23.45 -33.47
CA GLN A 42 6.65 -22.09 -33.60
C GLN A 42 5.44 -21.84 -32.68
N ALA A 43 4.71 -22.89 -32.29
CA ALA A 43 3.61 -22.83 -31.31
C ALA A 43 4.10 -22.86 -29.85
N GLN A 44 5.32 -23.34 -29.60
CA GLN A 44 6.00 -23.24 -28.29
C GLN A 44 6.74 -21.91 -28.12
N TYR A 45 7.30 -21.35 -29.19
CA TYR A 45 8.11 -20.13 -29.19
C TYR A 45 7.49 -19.04 -30.09
N PRO A 46 6.49 -18.31 -29.60
CA PRO A 46 5.81 -17.28 -30.37
C PRO A 46 6.74 -16.08 -30.64
N VAL A 47 6.58 -15.45 -31.82
CA VAL A 47 7.47 -14.36 -32.29
C VAL A 47 6.66 -13.12 -32.64
N VAL A 48 6.87 -12.04 -31.88
CA VAL A 48 6.21 -10.75 -32.06
C VAL A 48 7.17 -9.72 -32.67
N ASN A 49 6.66 -8.86 -33.54
CA ASN A 49 7.43 -7.79 -34.19
C ASN A 49 7.14 -6.44 -33.54
N THR A 50 8.04 -5.99 -32.65
CA THR A 50 8.02 -4.64 -32.06
C THR A 50 8.56 -3.59 -33.04
N ASN A 51 8.39 -2.30 -32.73
CA ASN A 51 8.96 -1.20 -33.53
C ASN A 51 10.50 -1.22 -33.54
N TYR A 52 11.12 -1.88 -32.55
CA TYR A 52 12.57 -1.97 -32.38
C TYR A 52 13.17 -3.27 -32.95
N GLY A 53 12.34 -4.27 -33.28
CA GLY A 53 12.78 -5.55 -33.83
C GLY A 53 11.89 -6.72 -33.39
N LYS A 54 12.21 -7.94 -33.84
CA LYS A 54 11.47 -9.14 -33.47
C LYS A 54 11.95 -9.69 -32.13
N ILE A 55 11.01 -10.11 -31.28
CA ILE A 55 11.30 -10.88 -30.07
C ILE A 55 10.64 -12.25 -30.12
N GLN A 56 11.27 -13.24 -29.49
CA GLN A 56 10.77 -14.59 -29.32
C GLN A 56 10.47 -14.86 -27.84
N GLY A 57 9.21 -15.07 -27.51
CA GLY A 57 8.76 -15.48 -26.18
C GLY A 57 8.71 -16.99 -26.02
N LEU A 58 8.04 -17.46 -24.97
CA LEU A 58 7.73 -18.87 -24.73
C LEU A 58 6.28 -19.07 -24.29
N ARG A 59 5.67 -20.19 -24.67
CA ARG A 59 4.31 -20.57 -24.27
C ARG A 59 4.32 -21.39 -22.99
N THR A 60 3.78 -20.84 -21.91
CA THR A 60 3.72 -21.46 -20.58
C THR A 60 2.35 -22.09 -20.32
N PRO A 61 2.26 -23.42 -20.07
CA PRO A 61 1.05 -24.01 -19.49
C PRO A 61 0.96 -23.68 -18.00
N LEU A 62 -0.23 -23.32 -17.51
CA LEU A 62 -0.46 -23.09 -16.09
C LEU A 62 -0.76 -24.41 -15.34
N PRO A 63 -0.47 -24.51 -14.02
CA PRO A 63 -0.75 -25.72 -13.24
C PRO A 63 -2.23 -26.06 -13.04
N SER A 64 -3.14 -25.13 -13.34
CA SER A 64 -4.59 -25.31 -13.18
C SER A 64 -5.23 -25.71 -14.50
N GLU A 65 -5.90 -26.86 -14.53
CA GLU A 65 -6.65 -27.37 -15.70
C GLU A 65 -7.77 -26.42 -16.19
N ILE A 66 -8.16 -25.43 -15.38
CA ILE A 66 -9.20 -24.44 -15.70
C ILE A 66 -8.61 -23.20 -16.40
N LEU A 67 -7.31 -22.92 -16.23
CA LEU A 67 -6.68 -21.70 -16.74
C LEU A 67 -5.97 -21.95 -18.08
N GLY A 68 -6.25 -21.11 -19.07
CA GLY A 68 -5.59 -21.16 -20.37
C GLY A 68 -4.08 -20.83 -20.28
N PRO A 69 -3.26 -21.37 -21.20
CA PRO A 69 -1.82 -21.07 -21.26
C PRO A 69 -1.57 -19.59 -21.58
N VAL A 70 -0.36 -19.13 -21.27
CA VAL A 70 0.08 -17.74 -21.39
C VAL A 70 1.34 -17.68 -22.24
N GLU A 71 1.45 -16.72 -23.16
CA GLU A 71 2.72 -16.38 -23.80
C GLU A 71 3.49 -15.41 -22.91
N GLN A 72 4.71 -15.77 -22.56
CA GLN A 72 5.62 -14.96 -21.76
C GLN A 72 6.74 -14.39 -22.63
N TYR A 73 6.93 -13.08 -22.55
CA TYR A 73 8.05 -12.35 -23.15
C TYR A 73 8.81 -11.65 -22.02
N LEU A 74 9.86 -12.31 -21.52
CA LEU A 74 10.64 -11.90 -20.35
C LEU A 74 11.92 -11.19 -20.79
N GLY A 75 12.35 -10.14 -20.08
CA GLY A 75 13.58 -9.43 -20.41
C GLY A 75 13.52 -8.60 -21.70
N VAL A 76 12.37 -7.96 -21.98
CA VAL A 76 12.19 -7.09 -23.16
C VAL A 76 12.74 -5.69 -22.89
N PRO A 77 13.71 -5.18 -23.68
CA PRO A 77 14.27 -3.85 -23.48
C PRO A 77 13.27 -2.76 -23.86
N TYR A 78 12.94 -1.87 -22.92
CA TYR A 78 12.07 -0.71 -23.17
C TYR A 78 12.84 0.63 -23.26
N ALA A 79 14.12 0.62 -22.93
CA ALA A 79 15.04 1.75 -22.97
C ALA A 79 16.48 1.29 -23.29
N SER A 80 17.37 2.22 -23.63
CA SER A 80 18.80 1.94 -23.77
C SER A 80 19.50 1.89 -22.40
N PRO A 81 20.57 1.08 -22.21
CA PRO A 81 21.21 0.89 -20.90
C PRO A 81 21.69 2.21 -20.27
N PRO A 82 21.31 2.54 -19.02
CA PRO A 82 21.58 3.82 -18.36
C PRO A 82 23.01 3.87 -17.76
N THR A 83 23.99 3.33 -18.48
CA THR A 83 25.39 3.19 -18.07
C THR A 83 26.26 4.36 -18.55
N GLY A 84 27.40 4.56 -17.89
CA GLY A 84 28.36 5.62 -18.23
C GLY A 84 27.72 7.01 -18.15
N GLU A 85 27.81 7.78 -19.23
CA GLU A 85 27.20 9.13 -19.32
C GLU A 85 25.69 9.17 -19.08
N ARG A 86 24.99 8.04 -19.27
CA ARG A 86 23.53 7.95 -19.04
C ARG A 86 23.17 7.61 -17.59
N ARG A 87 24.16 7.38 -16.71
CA ARG A 87 23.91 7.35 -15.27
C ARG A 87 23.53 8.77 -14.81
N PHE A 88 22.49 8.85 -13.98
CA PHE A 88 21.89 10.11 -13.54
C PHE A 88 21.39 10.99 -14.71
N GLN A 89 20.89 10.37 -15.77
CA GLN A 89 20.19 11.03 -16.89
C GLN A 89 18.84 10.35 -17.18
N PRO A 90 17.88 11.05 -17.83
CA PRO A 90 16.67 10.43 -18.37
C PRO A 90 16.99 9.21 -19.26
N PRO A 91 16.12 8.20 -19.30
CA PRO A 91 16.30 7.07 -20.21
C PRO A 91 16.10 7.49 -21.67
N GLU A 92 16.85 6.84 -22.56
CA GLU A 92 16.67 6.95 -24.01
C GLU A 92 15.90 5.73 -24.53
N SER A 93 15.20 5.86 -25.67
CA SER A 93 14.59 4.71 -26.36
C SER A 93 15.60 3.58 -26.65
N PRO A 94 15.18 2.31 -26.71
CA PRO A 94 16.09 1.20 -26.93
C PRO A 94 16.62 1.19 -28.37
N SER A 95 17.87 0.75 -28.54
CA SER A 95 18.45 0.59 -29.89
C SER A 95 17.78 -0.57 -30.64
N SER A 96 17.35 -0.34 -31.88
CA SER A 96 16.76 -1.37 -32.74
C SER A 96 17.76 -2.49 -33.08
N TRP A 97 17.27 -3.72 -33.26
CA TRP A 97 18.11 -4.89 -33.57
C TRP A 97 17.65 -5.64 -34.83
N THR A 98 18.62 -6.24 -35.53
CA THR A 98 18.38 -7.14 -36.66
C THR A 98 18.23 -8.59 -36.19
N GLY A 99 17.31 -9.34 -36.79
CA GLY A 99 17.08 -10.75 -36.46
C GLY A 99 15.94 -10.93 -35.46
N ILE A 100 16.08 -11.90 -34.56
CA ILE A 100 15.13 -12.22 -33.49
C ILE A 100 15.90 -12.19 -32.16
N ARG A 101 15.43 -11.42 -31.19
CA ARG A 101 15.97 -11.39 -29.82
C ARG A 101 15.17 -12.36 -28.95
N ASN A 102 15.84 -13.27 -28.25
CA ASN A 102 15.16 -14.13 -27.28
C ASN A 102 14.71 -13.29 -26.08
N ALA A 103 13.45 -13.45 -25.71
CA ALA A 103 12.79 -12.88 -24.54
C ALA A 103 12.18 -14.01 -23.70
N THR A 104 13.00 -15.03 -23.42
CA THR A 104 12.58 -16.32 -22.84
C THR A 104 13.07 -16.54 -21.41
N GLN A 105 13.66 -15.53 -20.80
CA GLN A 105 14.19 -15.54 -19.43
C GLN A 105 14.24 -14.10 -18.91
N PHE A 106 14.16 -13.91 -17.59
CA PHE A 106 14.39 -12.60 -17.00
C PHE A 106 15.79 -12.07 -17.34
N SER A 107 15.91 -10.75 -17.46
CA SER A 107 17.19 -10.05 -17.51
C SER A 107 17.59 -9.58 -16.11
N ALA A 108 18.88 -9.26 -15.93
CA ALA A 108 19.44 -8.79 -14.67
C ALA A 108 18.64 -7.63 -14.06
N VAL A 109 18.47 -7.67 -12.74
CA VAL A 109 17.71 -6.65 -12.00
C VAL A 109 18.55 -5.40 -11.76
N CYS A 110 17.89 -4.29 -11.44
CA CYS A 110 18.59 -3.06 -11.10
C CYS A 110 19.38 -3.20 -9.77
N PRO A 111 20.55 -2.54 -9.64
CA PRO A 111 21.46 -2.80 -8.54
C PRO A 111 20.90 -2.34 -7.19
N GLN A 112 20.95 -3.23 -6.19
CA GLN A 112 20.31 -3.07 -4.90
C GLN A 112 21.03 -3.88 -3.82
N HIS A 113 21.00 -3.42 -2.56
CA HIS A 113 21.73 -4.06 -1.46
C HIS A 113 20.78 -4.50 -0.34
N LEU A 114 20.41 -5.79 -0.34
CA LEU A 114 19.68 -6.39 0.76
C LEU A 114 20.65 -6.70 1.92
N ASP A 115 20.61 -5.86 2.96
CA ASP A 115 21.18 -6.11 4.29
C ASP A 115 20.11 -5.72 5.30
N GLU A 116 19.75 -6.64 6.21
CA GLU A 116 18.65 -6.45 7.16
C GLU A 116 18.76 -5.17 8.00
N ARG A 117 19.95 -4.60 8.14
CA ARG A 117 20.20 -3.39 8.93
C ARG A 117 19.93 -2.09 8.17
N PHE A 118 19.75 -2.17 6.85
CA PHE A 118 19.55 -1.02 5.95
C PHE A 118 18.19 -1.04 5.23
N LEU A 119 17.53 -2.21 5.17
CA LEU A 119 16.14 -2.32 4.72
C LEU A 119 15.22 -1.46 5.59
N LEU A 120 14.32 -0.70 4.95
CA LEU A 120 13.29 0.08 5.63
C LEU A 120 12.10 -0.84 5.98
N HIS A 121 12.34 -1.80 6.90
CA HIS A 121 11.37 -2.86 7.28
C HIS A 121 9.96 -2.34 7.60
N ASP A 122 9.85 -1.18 8.24
CA ASP A 122 8.56 -0.52 8.56
C ASP A 122 7.70 -0.19 7.33
N MET A 123 8.31 -0.19 6.13
CA MET A 123 7.72 0.19 4.84
C MET A 123 7.70 -0.97 3.83
N LEU A 124 8.26 -2.14 4.17
CA LEU A 124 8.37 -3.28 3.28
C LEU A 124 7.22 -4.27 3.48
N PRO A 125 6.72 -4.92 2.41
CA PRO A 125 5.71 -5.98 2.54
C PRO A 125 6.17 -7.09 3.48
N ILE A 126 5.26 -7.65 4.28
CA ILE A 126 5.64 -8.70 5.24
C ILE A 126 6.31 -9.89 4.54
N TRP A 127 5.71 -10.37 3.44
CA TRP A 127 6.24 -11.47 2.61
C TRP A 127 7.59 -11.15 1.97
N PHE A 128 7.96 -9.87 1.84
CA PHE A 128 9.29 -9.47 1.38
C PHE A 128 10.31 -9.62 2.53
N THR A 129 9.99 -9.08 3.71
CA THR A 129 10.87 -9.15 4.89
C THR A 129 11.04 -10.57 5.45
N THR A 130 10.06 -11.46 5.27
CA THR A 130 10.14 -12.86 5.76
C THR A 130 10.86 -13.80 4.80
N SER A 131 10.87 -13.52 3.51
CA SER A 131 11.32 -14.45 2.46
C SER A 131 12.65 -14.00 1.81
N LEU A 132 13.54 -13.35 2.59
CA LEU A 132 14.79 -12.76 2.08
C LEU A 132 15.71 -13.78 1.39
N ASP A 133 15.86 -14.99 1.94
CA ASP A 133 16.64 -16.07 1.31
C ASP A 133 16.08 -16.45 -0.07
N THR A 134 14.75 -16.50 -0.23
CA THR A 134 14.12 -16.73 -1.54
C THR A 134 14.32 -15.53 -2.46
N LEU A 135 14.14 -14.29 -1.97
CA LEU A 135 14.30 -13.07 -2.76
C LEU A 135 15.69 -12.94 -3.37
N MET A 136 16.74 -13.38 -2.66
CA MET A 136 18.10 -13.44 -3.20
C MET A 136 18.20 -14.25 -4.49
N THR A 137 17.34 -15.24 -4.74
CA THR A 137 17.31 -15.98 -6.02
C THR A 137 16.84 -15.11 -7.19
N TYR A 138 15.98 -14.11 -6.94
CA TYR A 138 15.47 -13.15 -7.92
C TYR A 138 16.41 -11.94 -8.11
N VAL A 139 17.19 -11.56 -7.09
CA VAL A 139 18.03 -10.34 -7.11
C VAL A 139 19.54 -10.59 -7.09
N GLN A 140 19.99 -11.84 -7.27
CA GLN A 140 21.42 -12.19 -7.36
C GLN A 140 22.12 -11.68 -8.64
N ASP A 141 21.42 -11.68 -9.78
CA ASP A 141 21.97 -11.17 -11.05
C ASP A 141 21.63 -9.69 -11.20
N GLN A 142 22.58 -8.82 -10.88
CA GLN A 142 22.40 -7.37 -10.84
C GLN A 142 23.31 -6.64 -11.82
N ASN A 143 22.73 -5.79 -12.67
CA ASN A 143 23.44 -4.97 -13.63
C ASN A 143 22.84 -3.56 -13.68
N GLU A 144 23.62 -2.57 -14.08
CA GLU A 144 23.10 -1.23 -14.39
C GLU A 144 22.36 -1.20 -15.73
N ASP A 145 22.67 -2.13 -16.63
CA ASP A 145 21.80 -2.53 -17.74
C ASP A 145 20.62 -3.37 -17.21
N CYS A 146 19.56 -2.69 -16.75
CA CYS A 146 18.40 -3.32 -16.10
C CYS A 146 17.02 -2.82 -16.59
N LEU A 147 16.95 -1.97 -17.62
CA LEU A 147 15.71 -1.35 -18.10
C LEU A 147 14.88 -2.31 -18.99
N TYR A 148 14.36 -3.34 -18.31
CA TYR A 148 13.64 -4.46 -18.90
C TYR A 148 12.23 -4.61 -18.31
N LEU A 149 11.29 -4.97 -19.18
CA LEU A 149 9.93 -5.36 -18.81
C LEU A 149 9.60 -6.79 -19.25
N ASN A 150 8.57 -7.36 -18.63
CA ASN A 150 8.09 -8.71 -18.85
C ASN A 150 6.61 -8.65 -19.23
N ILE A 151 6.20 -9.34 -20.30
CA ILE A 151 4.83 -9.31 -20.84
C ILE A 151 4.21 -10.70 -20.74
N TYR A 152 2.99 -10.77 -20.21
CA TYR A 152 2.20 -11.98 -20.00
C TYR A 152 0.90 -11.85 -20.81
N VAL A 153 0.79 -12.60 -21.91
CA VAL A 153 -0.35 -12.52 -22.85
C VAL A 153 -1.23 -13.78 -22.75
N PRO A 154 -2.52 -13.67 -22.41
CA PRO A 154 -3.40 -14.84 -22.31
C PRO A 154 -3.82 -15.32 -23.69
N MET A 155 -3.77 -16.64 -23.90
CA MET A 155 -4.05 -17.28 -25.20
C MET A 155 -5.51 -17.63 -25.45
N GLU A 156 -6.44 -17.20 -24.58
CA GLU A 156 -7.87 -17.38 -24.81
C GLU A 156 -8.37 -16.31 -25.80
N ASP A 157 -8.67 -16.74 -27.03
CA ASP A 157 -9.42 -15.93 -27.98
C ASP A 157 -10.88 -15.82 -27.51
N ASP A 158 -11.39 -14.61 -27.35
CA ASP A 158 -12.82 -14.40 -27.23
C ASP A 158 -13.51 -14.89 -28.51
N ILE A 159 -14.22 -16.02 -28.41
CA ILE A 159 -14.86 -16.73 -29.53
C ILE A 159 -15.82 -15.81 -30.33
N HIS A 160 -16.25 -14.71 -29.72
CA HIS A 160 -17.13 -13.69 -30.31
C HIS A 160 -16.41 -12.47 -30.90
N GLU A 161 -15.14 -12.20 -30.55
CA GLU A 161 -14.39 -11.02 -30.97
C GLU A 161 -12.97 -11.35 -31.44
N GLN A 162 -12.87 -12.09 -32.55
CA GLN A 162 -11.63 -12.66 -33.11
C GLN A 162 -10.63 -11.62 -33.70
N ASN A 163 -10.68 -10.37 -33.23
CA ASN A 163 -9.72 -9.28 -33.46
C ASN A 163 -9.68 -8.26 -32.28
N SER A 164 -10.31 -8.56 -31.13
CA SER A 164 -10.38 -7.62 -30.00
C SER A 164 -9.01 -7.33 -29.40
N LYS A 165 -8.81 -6.09 -28.95
CA LYS A 165 -7.58 -5.68 -28.24
C LYS A 165 -7.81 -5.79 -26.74
N LYS A 166 -7.02 -6.63 -26.07
CA LYS A 166 -7.17 -6.94 -24.64
C LYS A 166 -6.70 -5.74 -23.78
N PRO A 167 -7.34 -5.46 -22.63
CA PRO A 167 -6.83 -4.46 -21.68
C PRO A 167 -5.42 -4.80 -21.20
N VAL A 168 -4.68 -3.79 -20.75
CA VAL A 168 -3.29 -3.92 -20.30
C VAL A 168 -3.17 -3.47 -18.86
N MET A 169 -2.62 -4.30 -17.99
CA MET A 169 -2.35 -3.99 -16.59
C MET A 169 -0.84 -3.95 -16.34
N VAL A 170 -0.30 -2.78 -16.00
CA VAL A 170 1.14 -2.53 -15.87
C VAL A 170 1.51 -2.39 -14.39
N TYR A 171 2.22 -3.38 -13.85
CA TYR A 171 2.61 -3.45 -12.45
C TYR A 171 3.93 -2.74 -12.18
N ILE A 172 3.90 -1.77 -11.27
CA ILE A 172 5.05 -1.05 -10.72
C ILE A 172 5.30 -1.59 -9.31
N HIS A 173 6.44 -2.24 -9.11
CA HIS A 173 6.77 -2.86 -7.83
C HIS A 173 7.16 -1.82 -6.76
N GLY A 174 6.84 -2.15 -5.49
CA GLY A 174 7.40 -1.49 -4.32
C GLY A 174 8.79 -2.03 -3.93
N GLY A 175 9.24 -1.66 -2.73
CA GLY A 175 10.60 -1.93 -2.23
C GLY A 175 11.33 -0.65 -1.81
N SER A 176 10.65 0.24 -1.08
CA SER A 176 11.22 1.49 -0.53
C SER A 176 11.94 2.42 -1.53
N TYR A 177 11.66 2.27 -2.83
CA TYR A 177 12.44 2.79 -3.96
C TYR A 177 13.89 2.30 -4.07
N MET A 178 14.38 1.50 -3.12
CA MET A 178 15.78 1.08 -2.95
C MET A 178 16.03 -0.38 -3.40
N GLU A 179 15.01 -1.23 -3.33
CA GLU A 179 15.04 -2.67 -3.61
C GLU A 179 13.81 -3.15 -4.40
N GLY A 180 13.79 -4.44 -4.75
CA GLY A 180 12.70 -5.10 -5.47
C GLY A 180 12.98 -5.31 -6.96
N THR A 181 12.04 -5.96 -7.65
CA THR A 181 12.09 -6.21 -9.09
C THR A 181 10.70 -6.56 -9.62
N GLY A 182 10.40 -6.20 -10.89
CA GLY A 182 9.20 -6.70 -11.57
C GLY A 182 9.21 -8.23 -11.78
N ASN A 183 10.37 -8.87 -11.64
CA ASN A 183 10.56 -10.31 -11.89
C ASN A 183 10.04 -11.20 -10.74
N MET A 184 9.82 -10.65 -9.54
CA MET A 184 9.34 -11.40 -8.37
C MET A 184 7.83 -11.71 -8.41
N ILE A 185 7.11 -11.17 -9.41
CA ILE A 185 5.66 -11.27 -9.56
C ILE A 185 5.36 -11.94 -10.91
N ASP A 186 4.76 -13.13 -10.87
CA ASP A 186 4.28 -13.81 -12.08
C ASP A 186 2.90 -13.27 -12.48
N GLY A 187 2.85 -12.55 -13.61
CA GLY A 187 1.61 -12.02 -14.16
C GLY A 187 0.68 -13.07 -14.78
N SER A 188 1.12 -14.32 -14.95
CA SER A 188 0.43 -15.33 -15.77
C SER A 188 -0.98 -15.70 -15.27
N ILE A 189 -1.17 -15.85 -13.96
CA ILE A 189 -2.48 -16.22 -13.40
C ILE A 189 -3.49 -15.08 -13.60
N LEU A 190 -3.09 -13.84 -13.27
CA LEU A 190 -3.90 -12.64 -13.47
C LEU A 190 -4.21 -12.40 -14.95
N ALA A 191 -3.24 -12.64 -15.84
CA ALA A 191 -3.43 -12.53 -17.29
C ALA A 191 -4.47 -13.54 -17.81
N SER A 192 -4.30 -14.82 -17.46
CA SER A 192 -5.18 -15.92 -17.88
C SER A 192 -6.59 -15.79 -17.29
N TYR A 193 -6.70 -15.65 -15.95
CA TYR A 193 -7.99 -15.47 -15.27
C TYR A 193 -8.72 -14.19 -15.71
N GLY A 194 -7.96 -13.11 -15.86
CA GLY A 194 -8.49 -11.80 -16.21
C GLY A 194 -8.87 -11.64 -17.66
N ASN A 195 -8.30 -12.44 -18.58
CA ASN A 195 -8.28 -12.16 -20.01
C ASN A 195 -7.77 -10.73 -20.29
N VAL A 196 -6.61 -10.40 -19.70
CA VAL A 196 -5.90 -9.11 -19.83
C VAL A 196 -4.42 -9.38 -20.08
N ILE A 197 -3.70 -8.47 -20.74
CA ILE A 197 -2.24 -8.52 -20.77
C ILE A 197 -1.71 -7.96 -19.45
N VAL A 198 -0.87 -8.70 -18.75
CA VAL A 198 -0.14 -8.19 -17.57
C VAL A 198 1.29 -7.86 -17.99
N ILE A 199 1.81 -6.74 -17.53
CA ILE A 199 3.19 -6.31 -17.76
C ILE A 199 3.83 -6.00 -16.41
N THR A 200 5.03 -6.51 -16.13
CA THR A 200 5.83 -6.09 -14.97
C THR A 200 7.09 -5.37 -15.45
N ILE A 201 7.49 -4.30 -14.77
CA ILE A 201 8.63 -3.45 -15.18
C ILE A 201 9.72 -3.42 -14.12
N ASN A 202 10.98 -3.30 -14.55
CA ASN A 202 12.11 -2.92 -13.69
C ASN A 202 12.51 -1.48 -14.02
N TYR A 203 12.74 -0.65 -13.00
CA TYR A 203 13.16 0.75 -13.11
C TYR A 203 14.38 1.00 -12.21
N ARG A 204 15.21 2.01 -12.47
CA ARG A 204 16.39 2.28 -11.64
C ARG A 204 16.01 2.57 -10.18
N LEU A 205 16.76 1.95 -9.27
CA LEU A 205 16.50 1.98 -7.83
C LEU A 205 17.53 2.83 -7.08
N GLY A 206 17.13 3.28 -5.90
CA GLY A 206 17.92 4.00 -4.90
C GLY A 206 18.77 5.11 -5.50
N ILE A 207 20.07 5.07 -5.24
CA ILE A 207 21.05 6.05 -5.74
C ILE A 207 20.96 6.21 -7.27
N LEU A 208 20.88 5.12 -8.02
CA LEU A 208 20.91 5.17 -9.49
C LEU A 208 19.60 5.71 -10.09
N GLY A 209 18.47 5.50 -9.41
CA GLY A 209 17.16 6.01 -9.82
C GLY A 209 16.83 7.41 -9.33
N PHE A 210 17.40 7.83 -8.20
CA PHE A 210 16.85 8.95 -7.42
C PHE A 210 17.88 9.85 -6.74
N LEU A 211 19.17 9.74 -7.08
CA LEU A 211 20.17 10.75 -6.67
C LEU A 211 19.81 12.11 -7.27
N SER A 212 19.70 13.13 -6.41
CA SER A 212 19.47 14.52 -6.82
C SER A 212 20.36 15.49 -6.04
N THR A 213 20.88 16.50 -6.73
CA THR A 213 21.67 17.59 -6.14
C THR A 213 20.80 18.74 -5.61
N GLY A 214 19.49 18.74 -5.90
CA GLY A 214 18.63 19.90 -5.69
C GLY A 214 18.89 21.06 -6.66
N ASP A 215 19.65 20.79 -7.74
CA ASP A 215 19.93 21.74 -8.82
C ASP A 215 19.96 21.00 -10.18
N GLN A 216 20.52 21.64 -11.22
CA GLN A 216 20.52 21.09 -12.58
C GLN A 216 21.62 20.05 -12.84
N ALA A 217 22.57 19.81 -11.94
CA ALA A 217 23.66 18.84 -12.15
C ALA A 217 23.15 17.39 -12.11
N ALA A 218 22.23 17.10 -11.19
CA ALA A 218 21.43 15.88 -11.18
C ALA A 218 20.04 16.22 -10.63
N LYS A 219 19.02 16.29 -11.50
CA LYS A 219 17.64 16.62 -11.12
C LYS A 219 17.02 15.59 -10.17
N GLY A 220 17.27 14.30 -10.43
CA GLY A 220 16.60 13.17 -9.78
C GLY A 220 15.56 12.52 -10.68
N ASN A 221 14.59 11.82 -10.07
CA ASN A 221 13.42 11.21 -10.72
C ASN A 221 13.69 10.25 -11.90
N TYR A 222 14.93 9.78 -12.10
CA TYR A 222 15.29 8.86 -13.17
C TYR A 222 14.49 7.54 -13.12
N GLY A 223 14.20 7.02 -11.92
CA GLY A 223 13.34 5.86 -11.72
C GLY A 223 11.88 6.09 -12.11
N LEU A 224 11.34 7.31 -11.99
CA LEU A 224 10.01 7.65 -12.51
C LEU A 224 10.04 7.83 -14.04
N LEU A 225 11.10 8.46 -14.56
CA LEU A 225 11.31 8.61 -16.01
C LEU A 225 11.48 7.26 -16.72
N ASP A 226 12.09 6.27 -16.06
CA ASP A 226 12.15 4.87 -16.50
C ASP A 226 10.74 4.26 -16.62
N GLN A 227 9.88 4.46 -15.62
CA GLN A 227 8.49 3.99 -15.65
C GLN A 227 7.70 4.68 -16.78
N ILE A 228 7.87 6.00 -16.96
CA ILE A 228 7.28 6.77 -18.07
C ILE A 228 7.77 6.24 -19.42
N GLN A 229 9.05 5.91 -19.56
CA GLN A 229 9.61 5.36 -20.80
C GLN A 229 9.13 3.93 -21.07
N ALA A 230 8.92 3.11 -20.04
CA ALA A 230 8.24 1.83 -20.17
C ALA A 230 6.78 2.01 -20.64
N LEU A 231 6.05 2.99 -20.10
CA LEU A 231 4.67 3.30 -20.50
C LEU A 231 4.58 3.79 -21.96
N ARG A 232 5.53 4.63 -22.41
CA ARG A 232 5.65 5.00 -23.84
C ARG A 232 5.92 3.80 -24.73
N TRP A 233 6.85 2.93 -24.34
CA TRP A 233 7.11 1.69 -25.09
C TRP A 233 5.86 0.81 -25.17
N ILE A 234 5.08 0.74 -24.09
CA ILE A 234 3.81 -0.01 -24.03
C ILE A 234 2.78 0.60 -24.98
N GLU A 235 2.57 1.92 -24.97
CA GLU A 235 1.68 2.62 -25.94
C GLU A 235 2.09 2.29 -27.39
N GLU A 236 3.37 2.46 -27.71
CA GLU A 236 3.95 2.24 -29.04
C GLU A 236 3.87 0.77 -29.53
N ASN A 237 3.96 -0.22 -28.64
CA ASN A 237 4.24 -1.62 -29.01
C ASN A 237 3.21 -2.65 -28.53
N VAL A 238 2.41 -2.40 -27.49
CA VAL A 238 1.53 -3.43 -26.90
C VAL A 238 0.44 -3.90 -27.87
N GLY A 239 0.09 -3.05 -28.85
CA GLY A 239 -0.79 -3.41 -29.97
C GLY A 239 -0.31 -4.62 -30.78
N ALA A 240 1.00 -4.88 -30.86
CA ALA A 240 1.60 -6.04 -31.53
C ALA A 240 1.43 -7.35 -30.73
N PHE A 241 1.21 -7.26 -29.41
CA PHE A 241 0.93 -8.38 -28.50
C PHE A 241 -0.58 -8.63 -28.32
N GLY A 242 -1.43 -7.92 -29.08
CA GLY A 242 -2.88 -7.98 -28.93
C GLY A 242 -3.46 -7.05 -27.87
N GLY A 243 -2.66 -6.18 -27.24
CA GLY A 243 -3.11 -5.23 -26.23
C GLY A 243 -3.75 -3.97 -26.80
N ASP A 244 -4.51 -3.28 -25.95
CA ASP A 244 -5.17 -2.01 -26.23
C ASP A 244 -4.44 -0.85 -25.53
N PRO A 245 -3.68 0.02 -26.25
CA PRO A 245 -3.01 1.17 -25.65
C PRO A 245 -4.00 2.21 -25.08
N LYS A 246 -5.30 2.12 -25.41
CA LYS A 246 -6.36 2.98 -24.87
C LYS A 246 -7.04 2.38 -23.62
N ARG A 247 -6.59 1.21 -23.16
CA ARG A 247 -7.03 0.56 -21.91
C ARG A 247 -5.84 0.03 -21.12
N VAL A 248 -4.84 0.89 -20.93
CA VAL A 248 -3.71 0.72 -20.03
C VAL A 248 -4.10 1.19 -18.62
N THR A 249 -3.96 0.29 -17.66
CA THR A 249 -4.16 0.53 -16.23
C THR A 249 -2.82 0.34 -15.53
N ILE A 250 -2.31 1.36 -14.86
CA ILE A 250 -1.12 1.21 -14.01
C ILE A 250 -1.55 0.76 -12.61
N PHE A 251 -0.77 -0.12 -11.98
CA PHE A 251 -1.03 -0.56 -10.61
C PHE A 251 0.25 -0.87 -9.85
N GLY A 252 0.20 -0.74 -8.53
CA GLY A 252 1.36 -0.98 -7.67
C GLY A 252 0.95 -1.14 -6.21
N SER A 253 1.89 -1.61 -5.38
CA SER A 253 1.71 -1.74 -3.92
C SER A 253 2.85 -1.04 -3.16
N GLY A 254 2.55 -0.39 -2.03
CA GLY A 254 3.52 0.32 -1.20
C GLY A 254 4.22 1.47 -1.93
N ALA A 255 5.54 1.46 -1.98
CA ALA A 255 6.32 2.41 -2.80
C ALA A 255 5.93 2.35 -4.30
N GLY A 256 5.45 1.22 -4.81
CA GLY A 256 4.94 1.09 -6.18
C GLY A 256 3.60 1.80 -6.38
N ALA A 257 2.72 1.80 -5.37
CA ALA A 257 1.49 2.61 -5.37
C ALA A 257 1.81 4.11 -5.23
N SER A 258 2.87 4.44 -4.50
CA SER A 258 3.39 5.81 -4.40
C SER A 258 3.95 6.29 -5.75
N CYS A 259 4.69 5.45 -6.49
CA CYS A 259 5.04 5.69 -7.89
C CYS A 259 3.79 5.94 -8.77
N VAL A 260 2.78 5.06 -8.72
CA VAL A 260 1.52 5.22 -9.47
C VAL A 260 0.85 6.57 -9.16
N SER A 261 0.77 6.94 -7.87
CA SER A 261 0.19 8.20 -7.40
C SER A 261 0.99 9.44 -7.81
N LEU A 262 2.30 9.31 -8.05
CA LEU A 262 3.15 10.38 -8.56
C LEU A 262 3.06 10.48 -10.10
N LEU A 263 2.93 9.34 -10.80
CA LEU A 263 2.72 9.31 -12.24
C LEU A 263 1.40 9.96 -12.65
N THR A 264 0.33 9.82 -11.86
CA THR A 264 -0.94 10.54 -12.09
C THR A 264 -0.84 12.06 -11.89
N LEU A 265 0.23 12.56 -11.27
CA LEU A 265 0.49 13.99 -11.04
C LEU A 265 1.59 14.56 -11.95
N SER A 266 2.10 13.76 -12.90
CA SER A 266 3.18 14.16 -13.80
C SER A 266 2.67 14.39 -15.22
N HIS A 267 2.86 15.60 -15.74
CA HIS A 267 2.48 15.94 -17.12
C HIS A 267 3.17 15.06 -18.19
N TYR A 268 4.31 14.44 -17.85
CA TYR A 268 5.00 13.48 -18.72
C TYR A 268 4.23 12.16 -18.93
N SER A 269 3.22 11.87 -18.10
CA SER A 269 2.36 10.69 -18.13
C SER A 269 1.10 10.85 -18.99
N GLU A 270 0.77 12.06 -19.44
CA GLU A 270 -0.48 12.35 -20.13
C GLU A 270 -0.71 11.44 -21.35
N GLY A 271 -1.88 10.82 -21.41
CA GLY A 271 -2.29 9.92 -22.48
C GLY A 271 -1.67 8.50 -22.47
N LEU A 272 -0.60 8.26 -21.71
CA LEU A 272 0.11 6.96 -21.70
C LEU A 272 -0.67 5.84 -20.99
N PHE A 273 -1.55 6.20 -20.07
CA PHE A 273 -2.50 5.31 -19.41
C PHE A 273 -3.80 6.05 -19.10
N GLN A 274 -4.84 5.32 -18.70
CA GLN A 274 -6.18 5.88 -18.48
C GLN A 274 -6.75 5.56 -17.09
N LYS A 275 -6.09 4.69 -16.31
CA LYS A 275 -6.56 4.22 -15.01
C LYS A 275 -5.40 3.93 -14.06
N ALA A 276 -5.64 4.08 -12.76
CA ALA A 276 -4.68 3.73 -11.71
C ALA A 276 -5.31 2.85 -10.62
N ILE A 277 -4.55 1.86 -10.12
CA ILE A 277 -4.86 1.10 -8.89
C ILE A 277 -3.75 1.31 -7.87
N ILE A 278 -4.09 1.95 -6.75
CA ILE A 278 -3.16 2.48 -5.74
C ILE A 278 -3.33 1.67 -4.45
N GLN A 279 -2.52 0.62 -4.27
CA GLN A 279 -2.61 -0.30 -3.12
C GLN A 279 -1.64 0.11 -2.01
N SER A 280 -2.15 0.48 -0.83
CA SER A 280 -1.34 0.62 0.37
C SER A 280 -0.13 1.57 0.25
N GLY A 281 -0.27 2.69 -0.48
CA GLY A 281 0.74 3.74 -0.59
C GLY A 281 0.25 4.91 -1.42
N THR A 282 0.74 6.13 -1.17
CA THR A 282 0.31 7.36 -1.85
C THR A 282 1.48 8.34 -1.97
N ALA A 283 1.33 9.34 -2.84
CA ALA A 283 2.29 10.45 -2.94
C ALA A 283 2.35 11.37 -1.69
N LEU A 284 1.43 11.22 -0.73
CA LEU A 284 1.27 12.11 0.45
C LEU A 284 1.91 11.57 1.74
N SER A 285 2.44 10.34 1.74
CA SER A 285 3.09 9.75 2.92
C SER A 285 4.51 10.31 3.15
N SER A 286 4.99 10.34 4.40
CA SER A 286 6.30 10.93 4.78
C SER A 286 7.52 10.30 4.10
N TRP A 287 7.35 9.11 3.55
CA TRP A 287 8.36 8.36 2.80
C TRP A 287 8.14 8.41 1.27
N ALA A 288 7.08 9.04 0.78
CA ALA A 288 6.78 9.09 -0.65
C ALA A 288 7.76 9.98 -1.43
N VAL A 289 8.15 11.12 -0.84
CA VAL A 289 8.98 12.15 -1.45
C VAL A 289 10.15 12.52 -0.52
N ASN A 290 11.32 12.72 -1.11
CA ASN A 290 12.53 13.15 -0.44
C ASN A 290 12.67 14.67 -0.53
N TYR A 291 12.34 15.36 0.57
CA TYR A 291 12.48 16.81 0.69
C TYR A 291 13.92 17.28 1.03
N GLN A 292 14.90 16.36 1.13
CA GLN A 292 16.30 16.69 1.47
C GLN A 292 17.34 15.97 0.57
N PRO A 293 17.20 15.95 -0.78
CA PRO A 293 18.05 15.14 -1.64
C PRO A 293 19.53 15.56 -1.61
N ALA A 294 19.79 16.87 -1.69
CA ALA A 294 21.15 17.43 -1.68
C ALA A 294 21.99 17.00 -0.46
N LYS A 295 21.33 16.82 0.70
CA LYS A 295 21.94 16.35 1.95
C LYS A 295 22.43 14.92 1.82
N TYR A 296 21.57 13.99 1.39
CA TYR A 296 21.94 12.57 1.25
C TYR A 296 22.93 12.33 0.11
N THR A 297 22.77 13.05 -1.01
CA THR A 297 23.74 13.08 -2.12
C THR A 297 25.12 13.56 -1.67
N ARG A 298 25.22 14.62 -0.85
CA ARG A 298 26.51 15.08 -0.30
C ARG A 298 27.13 14.03 0.63
N ILE A 299 26.36 13.42 1.53
CA ILE A 299 26.86 12.38 2.45
C ILE A 299 27.37 11.16 1.67
N LEU A 300 26.68 10.74 0.60
CA LEU A 300 27.16 9.70 -0.31
C LEU A 300 28.47 10.10 -0.99
N ALA A 301 28.51 11.30 -1.58
CA ALA A 301 29.67 11.82 -2.28
C ALA A 301 30.91 11.88 -1.38
N ASP A 302 30.78 12.37 -0.15
CA ASP A 302 31.87 12.40 0.84
C ASP A 302 32.36 10.98 1.18
N LYS A 303 31.45 10.00 1.35
CA LYS A 303 31.83 8.60 1.63
C LYS A 303 32.62 7.93 0.52
N VAL A 304 32.32 8.23 -0.75
CA VAL A 304 33.06 7.68 -1.90
C VAL A 304 34.21 8.59 -2.37
N GLY A 305 34.48 9.71 -1.69
CA GLY A 305 35.58 10.62 -2.03
C GLY A 305 35.32 11.55 -3.21
N CYS A 306 34.05 11.76 -3.58
CA CYS A 306 33.60 12.75 -4.56
C CYS A 306 33.23 14.10 -3.90
N ASN A 307 34.07 14.57 -2.98
CA ASN A 307 33.80 15.73 -2.11
C ASN A 307 33.99 17.11 -2.79
N MET A 308 33.77 17.20 -4.10
CA MET A 308 33.88 18.44 -4.88
C MET A 308 32.76 19.41 -4.48
N LEU A 309 33.08 20.68 -4.23
CA LEU A 309 32.06 21.66 -3.81
C LEU A 309 31.03 21.92 -4.90
N ASP A 310 31.47 22.01 -6.17
CA ASP A 310 30.61 22.12 -7.34
C ASP A 310 29.82 20.82 -7.57
N THR A 311 28.54 20.96 -7.87
CA THR A 311 27.61 19.83 -8.02
C THR A 311 27.80 19.09 -9.36
N THR A 312 28.30 19.76 -10.39
CA THR A 312 28.62 19.15 -11.70
C THR A 312 29.85 18.25 -11.56
N ASP A 313 30.94 18.77 -10.98
CA ASP A 313 32.16 17.99 -10.72
C ASP A 313 31.87 16.79 -9.79
N MET A 314 31.00 16.97 -8.79
CA MET A 314 30.56 15.90 -7.89
C MET A 314 29.78 14.79 -8.62
N VAL A 315 28.80 15.16 -9.46
CA VAL A 315 28.00 14.18 -10.24
C VAL A 315 28.88 13.45 -11.26
N GLU A 316 29.82 14.14 -11.90
CA GLU A 316 30.78 13.54 -12.83
C GLU A 316 31.71 12.55 -12.11
N CYS A 317 32.21 12.90 -10.92
CA CYS A 317 32.93 11.93 -10.08
C CYS A 317 32.09 10.69 -9.72
N LEU A 318 30.80 10.87 -9.43
CA LEU A 318 29.86 9.78 -9.09
C LEU A 318 29.51 8.88 -10.29
N LYS A 319 29.45 9.42 -11.52
CA LYS A 319 29.37 8.60 -12.75
C LYS A 319 30.57 7.67 -12.90
N ASN A 320 31.77 8.17 -12.60
CA ASN A 320 33.02 7.43 -12.74
C ASN A 320 33.24 6.35 -11.65
N LYS A 321 32.35 6.23 -10.65
CA LYS A 321 32.37 5.15 -9.66
C LYS A 321 31.82 3.83 -10.21
N ASN A 322 32.25 2.72 -9.60
CA ASN A 322 31.56 1.44 -9.82
C ASN A 322 30.19 1.46 -9.11
N TYR A 323 29.13 0.96 -9.75
CA TYR A 323 27.79 0.97 -9.15
C TYR A 323 27.75 0.24 -7.80
N LYS A 324 28.57 -0.81 -7.62
CA LYS A 324 28.69 -1.55 -6.35
C LYS A 324 29.27 -0.71 -5.22
N GLU A 325 30.21 0.19 -5.54
CA GLU A 325 30.80 1.13 -4.58
C GLU A 325 29.77 2.15 -4.07
N LEU A 326 28.77 2.49 -4.89
CA LEU A 326 27.67 3.39 -4.53
C LEU A 326 26.62 2.68 -3.65
N ILE A 327 26.06 1.55 -4.10
CA ILE A 327 24.96 0.87 -3.38
C ILE A 327 25.39 0.22 -2.05
N GLN A 328 26.69 0.01 -1.84
CA GLN A 328 27.23 -0.50 -0.56
C GLN A 328 27.35 0.59 0.53
N GLN A 329 27.03 1.86 0.24
CA GLN A 329 27.10 2.92 1.24
C GLN A 329 25.85 2.98 2.11
N THR A 330 26.00 2.74 3.41
CA THR A 330 24.95 3.01 4.41
C THR A 330 24.61 4.50 4.45
N ILE A 331 23.49 4.92 3.86
CA ILE A 331 22.97 6.30 3.92
C ILE A 331 21.64 6.28 4.67
N THR A 332 21.70 6.38 6.01
CA THR A 332 20.52 6.33 6.87
C THR A 332 19.73 7.65 6.78
N PRO A 333 18.44 7.62 6.41
CA PRO A 333 17.56 8.80 6.46
C PRO A 333 17.16 9.16 7.90
N ALA A 334 16.35 10.21 8.05
CA ALA A 334 15.53 10.33 9.26
C ALA A 334 14.48 9.20 9.31
N THR A 335 14.10 8.76 10.50
CA THR A 335 13.08 7.72 10.70
C THR A 335 11.78 8.09 9.97
N TYR A 336 11.13 7.10 9.35
CA TYR A 336 9.90 7.26 8.55
C TYR A 336 10.03 8.14 7.28
N HIS A 337 11.26 8.47 6.88
CA HIS A 337 11.59 9.20 5.64
C HIS A 337 12.57 8.40 4.78
N ILE A 338 12.77 8.83 3.53
CA ILE A 338 13.66 8.19 2.55
C ILE A 338 14.95 9.00 2.29
N ALA A 339 16.02 8.30 1.91
CA ALA A 339 17.32 8.92 1.55
C ALA A 339 17.46 9.15 0.04
N PHE A 340 16.99 8.21 -0.77
CA PHE A 340 16.91 8.28 -2.22
C PHE A 340 15.55 7.74 -2.67
N GLY A 341 14.79 8.57 -3.37
CA GLY A 341 13.44 8.32 -3.89
C GLY A 341 12.93 9.60 -4.57
N PRO A 342 11.67 9.66 -5.01
CA PRO A 342 11.11 10.80 -5.74
C PRO A 342 11.38 12.16 -5.09
N VAL A 343 11.60 13.18 -5.92
CA VAL A 343 11.87 14.58 -5.50
C VAL A 343 10.96 15.54 -6.25
N ILE A 344 10.66 16.69 -5.65
CA ILE A 344 10.08 17.83 -6.37
C ILE A 344 11.23 18.49 -7.15
N ASP A 345 11.25 18.29 -8.47
CA ASP A 345 12.30 18.80 -9.36
C ASP A 345 11.85 20.02 -10.20
N GLY A 346 10.57 20.39 -10.11
CA GLY A 346 9.97 21.46 -10.91
C GLY A 346 9.74 21.07 -12.38
N ASP A 347 9.76 19.77 -12.69
CA ASP A 347 9.78 19.24 -14.05
C ASP A 347 8.94 17.95 -14.14
N VAL A 348 9.46 16.81 -13.66
CA VAL A 348 8.72 15.55 -13.58
C VAL A 348 7.66 15.62 -12.48
N ILE A 349 7.99 16.22 -11.34
CA ILE A 349 7.09 16.52 -10.23
C ILE A 349 7.16 18.05 -10.01
N PRO A 350 6.19 18.83 -10.57
CA PRO A 350 6.31 20.28 -10.66
C PRO A 350 6.27 21.03 -9.31
N ASP A 351 5.52 20.51 -8.34
CA ASP A 351 5.31 21.10 -7.01
C ASP A 351 5.02 19.96 -5.99
N ASP A 352 4.71 20.30 -4.73
CA ASP A 352 4.31 19.34 -3.71
C ASP A 352 3.10 18.48 -4.16
N PRO A 353 3.10 17.15 -3.98
CA PRO A 353 1.98 16.31 -4.38
C PRO A 353 0.64 16.70 -3.77
N GLN A 354 0.59 17.28 -2.57
CA GLN A 354 -0.66 17.81 -2.02
C GLN A 354 -1.17 18.98 -2.88
N ILE A 355 -0.29 19.91 -3.23
CA ILE A 355 -0.61 21.08 -4.05
C ILE A 355 -1.07 20.65 -5.45
N LEU A 356 -0.44 19.64 -6.06
CA LEU A 356 -0.82 19.10 -7.37
C LEU A 356 -2.19 18.39 -7.33
N MET A 357 -2.52 17.68 -6.24
CA MET A 357 -3.86 17.09 -6.05
C MET A 357 -4.93 18.15 -5.82
N GLU A 358 -4.65 19.19 -5.03
CA GLU A 358 -5.57 20.32 -4.81
C GLU A 358 -5.85 21.11 -6.10
N GLN A 359 -4.84 21.25 -6.97
CA GLN A 359 -4.96 21.88 -8.30
C GLN A 359 -5.73 21.01 -9.32
N GLY A 360 -5.75 19.69 -9.15
CA GLY A 360 -6.56 18.78 -9.97
C GLY A 360 -5.86 18.17 -11.19
N GLU A 361 -4.53 18.09 -11.19
CA GLU A 361 -3.76 17.52 -12.32
C GLU A 361 -4.15 16.05 -12.62
N PHE A 362 -4.40 15.27 -11.57
CA PHE A 362 -4.76 13.84 -11.65
C PHE A 362 -6.22 13.50 -12.04
N LEU A 363 -7.07 14.49 -12.35
CA LEU A 363 -8.51 14.25 -12.48
C LEU A 363 -8.95 13.52 -13.76
N ASN A 364 -8.02 13.26 -14.68
CA ASN A 364 -8.29 12.64 -15.98
C ASN A 364 -8.36 11.10 -15.95
N TYR A 365 -8.19 10.47 -14.78
CA TYR A 365 -8.08 9.01 -14.64
C TYR A 365 -9.27 8.40 -13.88
N ASP A 366 -9.58 7.13 -14.15
CA ASP A 366 -10.32 6.33 -13.16
C ASP A 366 -9.33 5.86 -12.08
N ILE A 367 -9.67 5.99 -10.79
CA ILE A 367 -8.80 5.53 -9.69
C ILE A 367 -9.51 4.54 -8.77
N MET A 368 -8.86 3.41 -8.54
CA MET A 368 -9.14 2.50 -7.43
C MET A 368 -8.02 2.63 -6.40
N LEU A 369 -8.35 2.74 -5.11
CA LEU A 369 -7.33 2.81 -4.06
C LEU A 369 -7.81 2.18 -2.75
N GLY A 370 -6.88 1.86 -1.86
CA GLY A 370 -7.23 1.27 -0.57
C GLY A 370 -6.03 0.84 0.25
N VAL A 371 -6.33 0.27 1.42
CA VAL A 371 -5.38 -0.04 2.49
C VAL A 371 -5.74 -1.35 3.19
N ASN A 372 -4.77 -1.95 3.88
CA ASN A 372 -4.95 -3.16 4.67
C ASN A 372 -5.26 -2.80 6.13
N GLN A 373 -5.93 -3.70 6.87
CA GLN A 373 -6.48 -3.42 8.21
C GLN A 373 -5.43 -2.98 9.27
N GLY A 374 -4.19 -3.44 9.14
CA GLY A 374 -3.10 -3.25 10.09
C GLY A 374 -1.74 -3.20 9.40
N GLU A 375 -1.63 -2.37 8.36
CA GLU A 375 -0.40 -2.07 7.60
C GLU A 375 0.84 -1.98 8.51
N GLY A 376 0.73 -1.17 9.57
CA GLY A 376 1.78 -0.85 10.52
C GLY A 376 2.13 -1.94 11.53
N LEU A 377 2.04 -3.21 11.15
CA LEU A 377 2.42 -4.36 11.99
C LEU A 377 3.85 -4.22 12.54
N LYS A 378 4.80 -3.79 11.70
CA LYS A 378 6.23 -3.65 12.04
C LYS A 378 6.52 -2.59 13.11
N PHE A 379 5.65 -1.60 13.28
CA PHE A 379 5.81 -0.54 14.29
C PHE A 379 5.77 -1.06 15.75
N VAL A 380 5.34 -2.31 15.98
CA VAL A 380 5.37 -2.96 17.31
C VAL A 380 6.38 -4.12 17.40
N ASP A 381 7.20 -4.37 16.37
CA ASP A 381 8.26 -5.38 16.45
C ASP A 381 9.21 -5.07 17.62
N GLY A 382 9.55 -6.08 18.42
CA GLY A 382 10.46 -5.95 19.57
C GLY A 382 9.87 -5.33 20.85
N ILE A 383 8.66 -4.74 20.81
CA ILE A 383 7.96 -4.23 22.01
C ILE A 383 6.73 -5.06 22.42
N VAL A 384 6.34 -6.06 21.62
CA VAL A 384 5.30 -7.03 22.00
C VAL A 384 5.88 -8.09 22.92
N ASP A 385 5.21 -8.33 24.05
CA ASP A 385 5.61 -9.35 25.03
C ASP A 385 5.08 -10.77 24.72
N ASN A 386 5.51 -11.76 25.50
CA ASN A 386 5.15 -13.17 25.32
C ASN A 386 3.66 -13.47 25.62
N GLU A 387 2.91 -12.54 26.20
CA GLU A 387 1.46 -12.62 26.42
C GLU A 387 0.70 -11.77 25.38
N ASP A 388 1.35 -11.51 24.23
CA ASP A 388 0.84 -10.71 23.11
C ASP A 388 0.56 -9.23 23.49
N GLY A 389 1.06 -8.74 24.62
CA GLY A 389 0.82 -7.40 25.15
C GLY A 389 1.83 -6.33 24.72
N VAL A 390 1.52 -5.07 25.02
CA VAL A 390 2.48 -3.95 25.06
C VAL A 390 2.28 -3.18 26.36
N THR A 391 3.36 -2.77 27.04
CA THR A 391 3.26 -2.08 28.34
C THR A 391 2.87 -0.59 28.20
N PRO A 392 2.41 0.08 29.27
CA PRO A 392 2.13 1.51 29.23
C PRO A 392 3.38 2.37 28.92
N ASN A 393 4.56 1.92 29.34
CA ASN A 393 5.81 2.65 29.13
C ASN A 393 6.23 2.61 27.66
N ASP A 394 6.11 1.44 27.02
CA ASP A 394 6.49 1.25 25.61
C ASP A 394 5.48 1.96 24.68
N PHE A 395 4.20 2.02 25.06
CA PHE A 395 3.20 2.86 24.40
C PHE A 395 3.58 4.34 24.46
N ASP A 396 3.82 4.89 25.65
CA ASP A 396 4.19 6.30 25.81
C ASP A 396 5.51 6.64 25.09
N PHE A 397 6.49 5.73 25.12
CA PHE A 397 7.75 5.86 24.39
C PHE A 397 7.55 5.86 22.87
N SER A 398 6.84 4.86 22.33
CA SER A 398 6.60 4.77 20.88
C SER A 398 5.75 5.92 20.36
N VAL A 399 4.76 6.41 21.11
CA VAL A 399 4.01 7.61 20.72
C VAL A 399 4.90 8.87 20.76
N SER A 400 5.78 9.02 21.76
CA SER A 400 6.74 10.13 21.76
C SER A 400 7.67 10.06 20.55
N ASN A 401 8.32 8.92 20.36
CA ASN A 401 9.29 8.70 19.28
C ASN A 401 8.65 8.92 17.89
N PHE A 402 7.43 8.40 17.68
CA PHE A 402 6.64 8.66 16.47
C PHE A 402 6.42 10.15 16.24
N VAL A 403 5.91 10.88 17.25
CA VAL A 403 5.68 12.32 17.18
C VAL A 403 6.97 13.06 16.87
N ASP A 404 8.04 12.76 17.60
CA ASP A 404 9.33 13.45 17.54
C ASP A 404 10.05 13.26 16.19
N ASN A 405 9.93 12.08 15.55
CA ASN A 405 10.49 11.83 14.21
C ASN A 405 9.69 12.50 13.07
N LEU A 406 8.35 12.51 13.12
CA LEU A 406 7.52 13.03 12.02
C LEU A 406 7.28 14.55 12.10
N TYR A 407 7.24 15.12 13.31
CA TYR A 407 6.87 16.52 13.54
C TYR A 407 7.99 17.35 14.21
N GLY A 408 9.23 16.83 14.31
CA GLY A 408 10.41 17.58 14.81
C GLY A 408 10.51 17.75 16.34
N TYR A 409 11.08 18.86 16.83
CA TYR A 409 11.07 19.18 18.28
C TYR A 409 10.90 20.69 18.58
N PRO A 410 9.83 21.36 18.10
CA PRO A 410 9.46 22.70 18.55
C PRO A 410 8.83 22.69 19.95
N GLU A 411 8.99 23.80 20.68
CA GLU A 411 8.30 24.04 21.96
C GLU A 411 6.76 24.00 21.79
N GLY A 412 6.03 23.46 22.78
CA GLY A 412 4.57 23.30 22.74
C GLY A 412 4.08 21.93 22.23
N LYS A 413 4.99 21.09 21.72
CA LYS A 413 4.68 19.74 21.22
C LYS A 413 4.02 18.78 22.21
N ASP A 414 4.15 19.02 23.50
CA ASP A 414 3.56 18.17 24.55
C ASP A 414 2.04 18.09 24.41
N THR A 415 1.38 19.16 23.94
CA THR A 415 -0.06 19.15 23.63
C THR A 415 -0.40 18.18 22.50
N LEU A 416 0.41 18.13 21.43
CA LEU A 416 0.21 17.18 20.33
C LEU A 416 0.43 15.74 20.79
N ARG A 417 1.53 15.49 21.53
CA ARG A 417 1.88 14.15 22.04
C ARG A 417 0.82 13.59 22.99
N GLU A 418 0.38 14.37 23.97
CA GLU A 418 -0.66 13.93 24.91
C GLU A 418 -2.04 13.80 24.24
N THR A 419 -2.33 14.59 23.19
CA THR A 419 -3.57 14.43 22.42
C THR A 419 -3.56 13.14 21.59
N ILE A 420 -2.42 12.78 20.96
CA ILE A 420 -2.29 11.49 20.26
C ILE A 420 -2.41 10.33 21.25
N LYS A 421 -1.72 10.38 22.40
CA LYS A 421 -1.88 9.39 23.48
C LYS A 421 -3.34 9.26 23.93
N PHE A 422 -4.05 10.38 24.10
CA PHE A 422 -5.47 10.38 24.45
C PHE A 422 -6.34 9.75 23.36
N MET A 423 -6.11 10.08 22.09
CA MET A 423 -6.89 9.58 20.95
C MET A 423 -6.64 8.10 20.64
N TYR A 424 -5.49 7.56 21.02
CA TYR A 424 -5.12 6.14 20.84
C TYR A 424 -5.17 5.32 22.13
N THR A 425 -5.65 5.87 23.24
CA THR A 425 -6.02 5.08 24.42
C THR A 425 -7.45 4.55 24.26
N ASP A 426 -7.67 3.24 24.41
CA ASP A 426 -9.02 2.70 24.63
C ASP A 426 -9.44 3.00 26.08
N TRP A 427 -10.20 4.07 26.28
CA TRP A 427 -10.68 4.47 27.60
C TRP A 427 -11.73 3.53 28.20
N ALA A 428 -12.29 2.58 27.43
CA ALA A 428 -13.18 1.55 27.94
C ALA A 428 -12.43 0.29 28.45
N ASP A 429 -11.17 0.08 28.03
CA ASP A 429 -10.36 -1.10 28.37
C ASP A 429 -8.87 -0.75 28.60
N LYS A 430 -8.61 0.42 29.20
CA LYS A 430 -7.31 1.11 29.26
C LYS A 430 -6.12 0.26 29.73
N GLU A 431 -6.36 -0.65 30.65
CA GLU A 431 -5.30 -1.44 31.27
C GLU A 431 -4.89 -2.67 30.41
N ASN A 432 -5.68 -3.05 29.42
CA ASN A 432 -5.47 -4.23 28.56
C ASN A 432 -4.23 -4.08 27.63
N PRO A 433 -3.20 -4.93 27.78
CA PRO A 433 -1.99 -4.89 26.95
C PRO A 433 -2.23 -5.22 25.46
N GLU A 434 -3.12 -6.16 25.11
CA GLU A 434 -3.45 -6.46 23.71
C GLU A 434 -4.08 -5.25 23.01
N THR A 435 -4.98 -4.55 23.71
CA THR A 435 -5.68 -3.36 23.17
C THR A 435 -4.69 -2.21 22.99
N ARG A 436 -3.71 -2.09 23.89
CA ARG A 436 -2.58 -1.15 23.77
C ARG A 436 -1.69 -1.45 22.56
N ARG A 437 -1.40 -2.72 22.29
CA ARG A 437 -0.71 -3.16 21.05
C ARG A 437 -1.53 -2.80 19.80
N LYS A 438 -2.82 -3.17 19.77
CA LYS A 438 -3.72 -2.89 18.62
C LYS A 438 -3.82 -1.39 18.31
N THR A 439 -3.80 -0.54 19.33
CA THR A 439 -3.86 0.91 19.14
C THR A 439 -2.54 1.54 18.68
N LEU A 440 -1.37 0.94 18.96
CA LEU A 440 -0.10 1.34 18.32
C LEU A 440 -0.03 0.94 16.84
N VAL A 441 -0.42 -0.29 16.50
CA VAL A 441 -0.53 -0.71 15.09
C VAL A 441 -1.50 0.20 14.35
N ALA A 442 -2.65 0.52 14.96
CA ALA A 442 -3.61 1.46 14.41
C ALA A 442 -3.05 2.89 14.25
N LEU A 443 -2.31 3.42 15.23
CA LEU A 443 -1.65 4.73 15.16
C LEU A 443 -0.77 4.87 13.91
N PHE A 444 0.12 3.90 13.70
CA PHE A 444 1.04 3.93 12.56
C PHE A 444 0.31 3.68 11.23
N THR A 445 -0.64 2.72 11.22
CA THR A 445 -1.52 2.44 10.07
C THR A 445 -2.31 3.68 9.65
N ASP A 446 -2.93 4.37 10.61
CA ASP A 446 -3.79 5.53 10.36
C ASP A 446 -3.03 6.71 9.75
N HIS A 447 -1.85 7.04 10.28
CA HIS A 447 -1.08 8.19 9.82
C HIS A 447 -0.33 7.94 8.52
N GLN A 448 0.32 6.78 8.37
CA GLN A 448 1.19 6.53 7.21
C GLN A 448 0.42 6.03 5.97
N TRP A 449 -0.76 5.40 6.15
CA TRP A 449 -1.55 4.83 5.05
C TRP A 449 -2.98 5.36 4.99
N VAL A 450 -3.79 5.23 6.06
CA VAL A 450 -5.25 5.47 5.97
C VAL A 450 -5.57 6.94 5.68
N ALA A 451 -5.06 7.89 6.47
CA ALA A 451 -5.34 9.30 6.27
C ALA A 451 -4.79 9.85 4.93
N PRO A 452 -3.55 9.51 4.50
CA PRO A 452 -3.08 9.82 3.14
C PRO A 452 -3.94 9.23 2.02
N ALA A 453 -4.39 7.98 2.15
CA ALA A 453 -5.26 7.34 1.17
C ALA A 453 -6.64 7.98 1.09
N VAL A 454 -7.25 8.34 2.23
CA VAL A 454 -8.54 9.05 2.26
C VAL A 454 -8.39 10.47 1.71
N ALA A 455 -7.34 11.22 2.04
CA ALA A 455 -7.08 12.54 1.45
C ALA A 455 -6.94 12.46 -0.08
N THR A 456 -6.20 11.46 -0.58
CA THR A 456 -6.08 11.19 -2.03
C THR A 456 -7.45 10.86 -2.66
N ALA A 457 -8.27 10.05 -1.99
CA ALA A 457 -9.60 9.66 -2.46
C ALA A 457 -10.59 10.83 -2.48
N ASP A 458 -10.58 11.66 -1.44
CA ASP A 458 -11.46 12.83 -1.31
C ASP A 458 -11.11 13.88 -2.38
N LEU A 459 -9.83 14.24 -2.54
CA LEU A 459 -9.37 15.22 -3.54
C LEU A 459 -9.67 14.75 -4.98
N HIS A 460 -9.49 13.46 -5.29
CA HIS A 460 -9.81 12.94 -6.62
C HIS A 460 -11.32 12.91 -6.89
N ALA A 461 -12.12 12.45 -5.91
CA ALA A 461 -13.57 12.35 -6.05
C ALA A 461 -14.30 13.71 -5.99
N GLN A 462 -13.70 14.74 -5.38
CA GLN A 462 -14.26 16.08 -5.22
C GLN A 462 -14.71 16.72 -6.54
N TYR A 463 -13.99 16.45 -7.63
CA TYR A 463 -14.27 17.00 -8.96
C TYR A 463 -15.09 16.05 -9.86
N GLY A 464 -15.52 14.89 -9.32
CA GLY A 464 -16.40 13.93 -9.99
C GLY A 464 -15.69 12.77 -10.70
N SER A 465 -14.36 12.68 -10.62
CA SER A 465 -13.58 11.61 -11.27
C SER A 465 -13.87 10.23 -10.63
N PRO A 466 -14.05 9.15 -11.42
CA PRO A 466 -14.46 7.86 -10.89
C PRO A 466 -13.47 7.29 -9.87
N THR A 467 -13.93 7.17 -8.62
CA THR A 467 -13.10 6.76 -7.48
C THR A 467 -13.72 5.55 -6.78
N TYR A 468 -12.92 4.55 -6.44
CA TYR A 468 -13.36 3.34 -5.73
C TYR A 468 -12.42 3.01 -4.57
N PHE A 469 -12.91 3.11 -3.33
CA PHE A 469 -12.10 2.83 -2.13
C PHE A 469 -12.32 1.40 -1.61
N TYR A 470 -11.25 0.73 -1.16
CA TYR A 470 -11.34 -0.53 -0.41
C TYR A 470 -10.59 -0.48 0.92
N ALA A 471 -10.98 -1.38 1.83
CA ALA A 471 -10.15 -1.77 2.96
C ALA A 471 -10.08 -3.30 3.06
N PHE A 472 -8.88 -3.85 3.18
CA PHE A 472 -8.60 -5.28 3.12
C PHE A 472 -8.47 -5.88 4.54
N TYR A 473 -9.39 -6.78 4.88
CA TYR A 473 -9.57 -7.40 6.20
C TYR A 473 -9.37 -8.93 6.16
N HIS A 474 -8.40 -9.38 5.36
CA HIS A 474 -8.07 -10.80 5.23
C HIS A 474 -6.58 -10.97 4.95
N HIS A 475 -6.04 -12.14 5.28
CA HIS A 475 -4.68 -12.57 4.90
C HIS A 475 -4.59 -14.09 5.01
N CYS A 476 -3.55 -14.66 4.44
CA CYS A 476 -3.28 -16.10 4.48
C CYS A 476 -2.59 -16.49 5.79
N GLN A 477 -2.65 -17.78 6.14
CA GLN A 477 -1.96 -18.30 7.33
C GLN A 477 -0.48 -18.56 6.98
N SER A 478 0.44 -17.91 7.69
CA SER A 478 1.88 -18.17 7.63
C SER A 478 2.43 -18.30 9.05
N GLU A 479 3.39 -19.20 9.25
CA GLU A 479 4.02 -19.43 10.56
C GLU A 479 4.91 -18.24 10.98
N MET A 480 5.35 -17.42 10.03
CA MET A 480 6.19 -16.24 10.28
C MET A 480 5.39 -14.99 10.68
N LYS A 481 4.06 -15.06 10.69
CA LYS A 481 3.16 -13.95 11.07
C LYS A 481 2.50 -14.23 12.43
N PRO A 482 2.54 -13.30 13.40
CA PRO A 482 1.93 -13.51 14.72
C PRO A 482 0.42 -13.80 14.65
N SER A 483 -0.08 -14.72 15.49
CA SER A 483 -1.49 -15.21 15.45
C SER A 483 -2.58 -14.17 15.79
N TRP A 484 -2.14 -12.99 16.23
CA TRP A 484 -2.95 -11.83 16.56
C TRP A 484 -2.92 -10.73 15.50
N ALA A 485 -2.04 -10.81 14.51
CA ALA A 485 -1.83 -9.77 13.52
C ALA A 485 -2.94 -9.80 12.45
N ASP A 486 -3.65 -8.69 12.32
CA ASP A 486 -4.60 -8.45 11.24
C ASP A 486 -3.88 -8.30 9.87
N SER A 487 -4.61 -8.05 8.78
CA SER A 487 -4.03 -7.89 7.43
C SER A 487 -2.96 -6.79 7.39
N ALA A 488 -1.73 -7.14 7.05
CA ALA A 488 -0.53 -6.32 7.17
C ALA A 488 -0.06 -5.77 5.81
N HIS A 489 1.04 -5.00 5.80
CA HIS A 489 1.50 -4.37 4.56
C HIS A 489 1.84 -5.40 3.46
N GLY A 490 1.21 -5.24 2.30
CA GLY A 490 1.37 -6.11 1.13
C GLY A 490 0.65 -7.47 1.18
N ASP A 491 -0.18 -7.77 2.19
CA ASP A 491 -0.95 -9.02 2.29
C ASP A 491 -2.00 -9.19 1.17
N GLU A 492 -2.36 -8.12 0.45
CA GLU A 492 -3.30 -8.15 -0.68
C GLU A 492 -2.66 -8.67 -1.98
N VAL A 493 -1.34 -8.47 -2.14
CA VAL A 493 -0.56 -8.85 -3.33
C VAL A 493 -0.78 -10.29 -3.80
N PRO A 494 -0.68 -11.35 -2.96
CA PRO A 494 -0.91 -12.72 -3.42
C PRO A 494 -2.34 -12.97 -3.93
N TYR A 495 -3.34 -12.23 -3.44
CA TYR A 495 -4.73 -12.35 -3.91
C TYR A 495 -4.94 -11.64 -5.25
N VAL A 496 -4.27 -10.50 -5.47
CA VAL A 496 -4.27 -9.75 -6.75
C VAL A 496 -3.58 -10.55 -7.87
N PHE A 497 -2.50 -11.29 -7.56
CA PHE A 497 -1.76 -12.09 -8.55
C PHE A 497 -2.18 -13.55 -8.65
N GLY A 498 -3.29 -13.94 -8.03
CA GLY A 498 -3.86 -15.28 -8.24
C GLY A 498 -3.12 -16.43 -7.53
N ILE A 499 -2.12 -16.15 -6.69
CA ILE A 499 -1.23 -17.14 -6.07
C ILE A 499 -2.00 -18.29 -5.36
N PRO A 500 -3.11 -18.05 -4.63
CA PRO A 500 -3.92 -19.13 -4.06
C PRO A 500 -4.39 -20.20 -5.07
N MET A 501 -4.48 -19.89 -6.37
CA MET A 501 -4.90 -20.84 -7.41
C MET A 501 -3.82 -21.87 -7.80
N ILE A 502 -2.55 -21.58 -7.54
CA ILE A 502 -1.43 -22.54 -7.69
C ILE A 502 -0.98 -23.13 -6.35
N GLY A 503 -1.28 -22.45 -5.24
CA GLY A 503 -0.93 -22.88 -3.88
C GLY A 503 0.28 -22.11 -3.31
N PRO A 504 0.92 -22.62 -2.24
CA PRO A 504 2.11 -21.99 -1.66
C PRO A 504 3.25 -21.94 -2.69
N THR A 505 4.02 -20.85 -2.67
CA THR A 505 5.24 -20.70 -3.49
C THR A 505 6.43 -20.36 -2.59
N GLU A 506 7.66 -20.49 -3.12
CA GLU A 506 8.87 -20.19 -2.35
C GLU A 506 8.91 -18.76 -1.81
N LEU A 507 8.31 -17.79 -2.55
CA LEU A 507 8.20 -16.40 -2.13
C LEU A 507 6.99 -16.20 -1.20
N PHE A 508 5.82 -16.72 -1.57
CA PHE A 508 4.60 -16.66 -0.79
C PHE A 508 4.38 -17.98 -0.04
N SER A 509 5.20 -18.19 1.01
CA SER A 509 5.13 -19.34 1.92
C SER A 509 3.91 -19.22 2.87
N CYS A 510 2.72 -19.35 2.28
CA CYS A 510 1.43 -19.19 2.94
C CYS A 510 0.50 -20.39 2.69
N ASN A 511 -0.13 -20.89 3.74
CA ASN A 511 -1.09 -21.98 3.70
C ASN A 511 -2.46 -21.46 3.23
N PHE A 512 -2.64 -21.35 1.91
CA PHE A 512 -3.89 -20.90 1.30
C PHE A 512 -5.02 -21.92 1.46
N SER A 513 -6.17 -21.47 2.00
CA SER A 513 -7.38 -22.28 2.12
C SER A 513 -8.29 -22.12 0.90
N LYS A 514 -9.34 -22.96 0.78
CA LYS A 514 -10.39 -22.79 -0.23
C LYS A 514 -11.15 -21.45 -0.14
N ASN A 515 -11.08 -20.72 0.99
CA ASN A 515 -11.62 -19.37 1.07
C ASN A 515 -10.68 -18.34 0.42
N ASP A 516 -9.36 -18.59 0.43
CA ASP A 516 -8.36 -17.72 -0.18
C ASP A 516 -8.40 -17.81 -1.71
N VAL A 517 -8.63 -19.01 -2.26
CA VAL A 517 -8.89 -19.22 -3.70
C VAL A 517 -10.13 -18.43 -4.15
N MET A 518 -11.22 -18.51 -3.39
CA MET A 518 -12.45 -17.74 -3.63
C MET A 518 -12.20 -16.23 -3.55
N LEU A 519 -11.48 -15.75 -2.53
CA LEU A 519 -11.20 -14.32 -2.38
C LEU A 519 -10.27 -13.79 -3.47
N SER A 520 -9.28 -14.57 -3.90
CA SER A 520 -8.38 -14.19 -5.00
C SER A 520 -9.13 -14.10 -6.35
N ALA A 521 -10.03 -15.04 -6.63
CA ALA A 521 -10.93 -14.96 -7.79
C ALA A 521 -11.81 -13.68 -7.76
N VAL A 522 -12.36 -13.33 -6.60
CA VAL A 522 -13.11 -12.09 -6.39
C VAL A 522 -12.26 -10.84 -6.67
N VAL A 523 -11.06 -10.78 -6.09
CA VAL A 523 -10.14 -9.65 -6.21
C VAL A 523 -9.70 -9.47 -7.66
N MET A 524 -9.26 -10.54 -8.33
CA MET A 524 -8.91 -10.49 -9.76
C MET A 524 -10.11 -10.14 -10.65
N THR A 525 -11.33 -10.53 -10.28
CA THR A 525 -12.54 -10.09 -11.00
C THR A 525 -12.71 -8.57 -10.89
N TYR A 526 -12.70 -8.00 -9.67
CA TYR A 526 -12.84 -6.55 -9.48
C TYR A 526 -11.70 -5.75 -10.14
N TRP A 527 -10.44 -6.17 -9.98
CA TRP A 527 -9.27 -5.49 -10.55
C TRP A 527 -9.29 -5.52 -12.09
N THR A 528 -9.61 -6.67 -12.70
CA THR A 528 -9.61 -6.79 -14.16
C THR A 528 -10.86 -6.18 -14.80
N ASN A 529 -12.01 -6.17 -14.12
CA ASN A 529 -13.19 -5.39 -14.52
C ASN A 529 -12.89 -3.90 -14.56
N PHE A 530 -12.26 -3.37 -13.51
CA PHE A 530 -11.82 -1.98 -13.47
C PHE A 530 -10.87 -1.66 -14.63
N ALA A 531 -9.89 -2.52 -14.92
CA ALA A 531 -9.02 -2.36 -16.09
C ALA A 531 -9.78 -2.44 -17.44
N LYS A 532 -10.83 -3.27 -17.54
CA LYS A 532 -11.66 -3.42 -18.74
C LYS A 532 -12.54 -2.20 -19.03
N THR A 533 -13.10 -1.55 -18.00
CA THR A 533 -14.22 -0.59 -18.14
C THR A 533 -14.12 0.70 -17.33
N GLY A 534 -13.38 0.73 -16.22
CA GLY A 534 -13.39 1.82 -15.23
C GLY A 534 -14.35 1.58 -14.07
N ASP A 535 -15.14 0.51 -14.11
CA ASP A 535 -16.03 0.07 -13.03
C ASP A 535 -15.66 -1.36 -12.60
N PRO A 536 -15.27 -1.62 -11.33
CA PRO A 536 -14.90 -2.95 -10.87
C PRO A 536 -16.07 -3.95 -10.94
N ASN A 537 -17.32 -3.49 -11.11
CA ASN A 537 -18.50 -4.36 -11.25
C ASN A 537 -18.77 -4.77 -12.72
N GLN A 538 -17.98 -4.33 -13.70
CA GLN A 538 -18.27 -4.54 -15.13
C GLN A 538 -17.02 -4.96 -15.95
N PRO A 539 -17.13 -5.93 -16.89
CA PRO A 539 -18.35 -6.60 -17.34
C PRO A 539 -18.63 -7.95 -16.65
N VAL A 540 -17.71 -8.49 -15.84
CA VAL A 540 -17.83 -9.83 -15.28
C VAL A 540 -18.52 -9.79 -13.90
N PRO A 541 -19.71 -10.39 -13.73
CA PRO A 541 -20.36 -10.50 -12.42
C PRO A 541 -19.61 -11.47 -11.48
N GLN A 542 -19.80 -11.27 -10.17
CA GLN A 542 -19.16 -12.03 -9.09
C GLN A 542 -19.79 -13.42 -8.85
N ASP A 543 -20.07 -14.18 -9.91
CA ASP A 543 -20.74 -15.48 -9.80
C ASP A 543 -19.86 -16.59 -9.18
N THR A 544 -20.47 -17.53 -8.46
CA THR A 544 -19.82 -18.82 -8.11
C THR A 544 -19.54 -19.65 -9.36
N LYS A 545 -18.27 -19.68 -9.77
CA LYS A 545 -17.71 -20.57 -10.81
C LYS A 545 -16.75 -21.60 -10.19
N PHE A 546 -16.55 -22.77 -10.81
CA PHE A 546 -15.72 -23.87 -10.27
C PHE A 546 -14.35 -23.43 -9.71
N ILE A 547 -13.68 -22.49 -10.39
CA ILE A 547 -12.37 -21.95 -10.02
C ILE A 547 -12.32 -21.30 -8.62
N HIS A 548 -13.44 -20.88 -8.04
CA HIS A 548 -13.49 -20.33 -6.67
C HIS A 548 -13.31 -21.42 -5.60
N THR A 549 -13.60 -22.69 -5.91
CA THR A 549 -13.61 -23.86 -4.97
C THR A 549 -14.58 -23.78 -3.77
N LYS A 550 -15.24 -22.63 -3.57
CA LYS A 550 -16.25 -22.29 -2.57
C LYS A 550 -17.27 -21.32 -3.21
N PRO A 551 -18.49 -21.19 -2.66
CA PRO A 551 -19.42 -20.14 -3.06
C PRO A 551 -18.79 -18.75 -2.94
N ASN A 552 -18.95 -17.93 -3.97
CA ASN A 552 -18.49 -16.55 -3.99
C ASN A 552 -19.35 -15.73 -3.03
N ARG A 553 -18.73 -15.09 -2.03
CA ARG A 553 -19.44 -14.33 -0.99
C ARG A 553 -19.83 -12.91 -1.44
N PHE A 554 -19.44 -12.52 -2.65
CA PHE A 554 -19.62 -11.18 -3.21
C PHE A 554 -20.69 -11.14 -4.32
N GLU A 555 -21.43 -12.24 -4.56
CA GLU A 555 -22.51 -12.30 -5.58
C GLU A 555 -23.52 -11.15 -5.47
N GLU A 556 -23.90 -10.76 -4.25
CA GLU A 556 -24.83 -9.65 -3.98
C GLU A 556 -24.11 -8.32 -3.63
N VAL A 557 -22.78 -8.23 -3.78
CA VAL A 557 -21.94 -7.11 -3.31
C VAL A 557 -21.43 -6.26 -4.47
N ALA A 558 -22.24 -5.27 -4.86
CA ALA A 558 -21.81 -4.21 -5.78
C ALA A 558 -20.89 -3.20 -5.07
N TRP A 559 -19.67 -3.01 -5.57
CA TRP A 559 -18.72 -2.01 -5.08
C TRP A 559 -19.20 -0.61 -5.53
N SER A 560 -19.71 0.17 -4.58
CA SER A 560 -20.18 1.54 -4.84
C SER A 560 -19.02 2.51 -5.07
N LYS A 561 -19.24 3.56 -5.88
CA LYS A 561 -18.26 4.65 -6.05
C LYS A 561 -18.06 5.41 -4.74
N TYR A 562 -16.81 5.73 -4.45
CA TYR A 562 -16.41 6.62 -3.37
C TYR A 562 -16.76 8.08 -3.73
N ASN A 563 -17.13 8.88 -2.74
CA ASN A 563 -17.25 10.33 -2.86
C ASN A 563 -17.09 10.99 -1.46
N PRO A 564 -16.71 12.28 -1.35
CA PRO A 564 -16.39 12.88 -0.05
C PRO A 564 -17.55 13.08 0.92
N LYS A 565 -18.80 12.89 0.46
CA LYS A 565 -20.01 13.08 1.28
C LYS A 565 -20.52 11.76 1.88
N ASP A 566 -20.43 10.67 1.13
CA ASP A 566 -20.94 9.35 1.55
C ASP A 566 -19.81 8.37 1.93
N GLN A 567 -18.56 8.66 1.50
CA GLN A 567 -17.32 7.93 1.77
C GLN A 567 -17.46 6.39 1.70
N LEU A 568 -18.17 5.90 0.67
CA LEU A 568 -18.47 4.48 0.50
C LEU A 568 -17.24 3.68 0.06
N TYR A 569 -16.95 2.60 0.80
CA TYR A 569 -15.84 1.69 0.53
C TYR A 569 -16.26 0.22 0.57
N LEU A 570 -15.51 -0.64 -0.11
CA LEU A 570 -15.67 -2.09 -0.03
C LEU A 570 -14.82 -2.67 1.10
N HIS A 571 -15.45 -3.32 2.06
CA HIS A 571 -14.76 -4.18 3.04
C HIS A 571 -14.45 -5.53 2.38
N ILE A 572 -13.22 -5.72 1.93
CA ILE A 572 -12.75 -6.94 1.26
C ILE A 572 -12.32 -7.96 2.31
N GLY A 573 -12.99 -9.11 2.35
CA GLY A 573 -12.68 -10.22 3.26
C GLY A 573 -13.82 -11.24 3.32
N LEU A 574 -13.77 -12.16 4.28
CA LEU A 574 -14.72 -13.30 4.34
C LEU A 574 -16.15 -12.95 4.80
N LYS A 575 -16.43 -11.69 5.12
CA LYS A 575 -17.76 -11.15 5.44
C LYS A 575 -17.99 -9.85 4.65
N PRO A 576 -17.97 -9.91 3.30
CA PRO A 576 -17.88 -8.74 2.45
C PRO A 576 -19.15 -7.90 2.50
N ARG A 577 -18.99 -6.59 2.27
CA ARG A 577 -20.05 -5.59 2.37
C ARG A 577 -19.52 -4.22 1.97
N VAL A 578 -20.38 -3.35 1.42
CA VAL A 578 -20.11 -1.91 1.39
C VAL A 578 -20.26 -1.34 2.80
N ARG A 579 -19.40 -0.39 3.15
CA ARG A 579 -19.44 0.42 4.36
C ARG A 579 -19.10 1.87 4.02
N ASP A 580 -19.25 2.75 4.98
CA ASP A 580 -19.06 4.19 4.86
C ASP A 580 -18.04 4.70 5.89
N HIS A 581 -17.46 5.88 5.64
CA HIS A 581 -16.66 6.65 6.61
C HIS A 581 -15.53 5.84 7.28
N TYR A 582 -14.70 5.15 6.49
CA TYR A 582 -13.65 4.26 7.00
C TYR A 582 -12.73 4.98 8.00
N ARG A 583 -12.85 4.60 9.28
CA ARG A 583 -12.06 5.12 10.41
C ARG A 583 -12.11 6.65 10.55
N ALA A 584 -13.19 7.28 10.08
CA ALA A 584 -13.29 8.73 9.89
C ALA A 584 -12.90 9.58 11.12
N THR A 585 -13.22 9.15 12.36
CA THR A 585 -12.79 9.87 13.57
C THR A 585 -11.27 9.94 13.76
N LYS A 586 -10.52 8.95 13.25
CA LYS A 586 -9.04 8.96 13.25
C LYS A 586 -8.50 9.71 12.04
N VAL A 587 -9.15 9.59 10.88
CA VAL A 587 -8.79 10.35 9.67
C VAL A 587 -8.95 11.86 9.89
N ALA A 588 -10.12 12.33 10.34
CA ALA A 588 -10.35 13.74 10.66
C ALA A 588 -9.45 14.25 11.80
N PHE A 589 -9.06 13.39 12.74
CA PHE A 589 -8.04 13.74 13.72
C PHE A 589 -6.69 14.10 13.07
N TRP A 590 -6.22 13.30 12.11
CA TRP A 590 -4.97 13.55 11.40
C TRP A 590 -5.07 14.65 10.34
N LEU A 591 -6.19 14.79 9.64
CA LEU A 591 -6.35 15.76 8.54
C LEU A 591 -6.84 17.14 9.00
N GLU A 592 -7.59 17.25 10.10
CA GLU A 592 -8.14 18.53 10.59
C GLU A 592 -7.48 18.99 11.89
N LEU A 593 -7.50 18.16 12.95
CA LEU A 593 -7.10 18.60 14.29
C LEU A 593 -5.58 18.70 14.46
N VAL A 594 -4.82 17.71 13.97
CA VAL A 594 -3.36 17.69 14.14
C VAL A 594 -2.65 18.86 13.43
N PRO A 595 -3.00 19.24 12.17
CA PRO A 595 -2.46 20.45 11.55
C PRO A 595 -2.77 21.72 12.34
N HIS A 596 -3.97 21.84 12.92
CA HIS A 596 -4.30 22.96 13.81
C HIS A 596 -3.41 22.97 15.07
N LEU A 597 -3.25 21.82 15.74
CA LEU A 597 -2.40 21.68 16.93
C LEU A 597 -0.91 21.91 16.63
N HIS A 598 -0.45 21.60 15.42
CA HIS A 598 0.91 21.91 14.97
C HIS A 598 1.11 23.43 14.81
N ASN A 599 0.21 24.08 14.05
CA ASN A 599 0.32 25.50 13.68
C ASN A 599 0.16 26.47 14.86
N LEU A 600 -0.51 26.06 15.95
CA LEU A 600 -0.57 26.85 17.19
C LEU A 600 0.83 27.23 17.71
N ASN A 601 1.82 26.33 17.57
CA ASN A 601 3.16 26.56 18.11
C ASN A 601 3.94 27.63 17.34
N GLU A 602 3.79 27.71 16.01
CA GLU A 602 4.40 28.78 15.20
C GLU A 602 3.83 30.16 15.57
N ILE A 603 2.51 30.23 15.81
CA ILE A 603 1.83 31.48 16.20
C ILE A 603 2.39 32.00 17.53
N PHE A 604 2.62 31.13 18.52
CA PHE A 604 3.21 31.54 19.79
C PHE A 604 4.68 31.99 19.67
N GLN A 605 5.47 31.41 18.76
CA GLN A 605 6.83 31.88 18.49
C GLN A 605 6.84 33.29 17.89
N TYR A 606 5.94 33.60 16.95
CA TYR A 606 5.81 34.96 16.39
C TYR A 606 5.33 35.99 17.43
N VAL A 607 4.29 35.67 18.22
CA VAL A 607 3.75 36.61 19.22
C VAL A 607 4.76 36.94 20.32
N SER A 608 5.57 35.97 20.75
CA SER A 608 6.52 36.10 21.87
C SER A 608 7.65 37.12 21.66
N THR A 609 7.85 37.64 20.45
CA THR A 609 8.89 38.64 20.15
C THR A 609 8.43 40.10 20.30
N THR A 610 7.14 40.36 20.53
CA THR A 610 6.54 41.70 20.38
C THR A 610 6.17 42.45 21.67
N THR A 611 6.45 41.90 22.87
CA THR A 611 6.10 42.53 24.16
C THR A 611 7.24 42.60 25.18
N LYS A 612 8.39 43.18 24.79
CA LYS A 612 9.38 43.70 25.74
C LYS A 612 9.44 45.23 25.70
N VAL A 613 8.70 45.87 26.59
CA VAL A 613 8.83 47.31 26.88
C VAL A 613 10.19 47.54 27.56
N PRO A 614 11.08 48.38 27.01
CA PRO A 614 12.34 48.71 27.68
C PRO A 614 12.08 49.58 28.92
N PRO A 615 12.79 49.39 30.04
CA PRO A 615 12.82 50.36 31.11
C PRO A 615 13.51 51.65 30.60
N PRO A 616 13.03 52.85 30.98
CA PRO A 616 13.64 54.10 30.52
C PRO A 616 14.97 54.37 31.24
N ASP A 617 16.04 54.56 30.46
CA ASP A 617 17.38 54.88 30.94
C ASP A 617 17.46 56.19 31.73
N MET A 618 18.39 56.25 32.69
CA MET A 618 18.98 57.52 33.14
C MET A 618 20.51 57.50 33.13
N THR A 619 21.04 58.41 32.30
CA THR A 619 22.32 59.13 32.43
C THR A 619 23.67 58.47 32.06
N SER A 620 24.24 59.01 30.97
CA SER A 620 25.66 59.37 30.71
C SER A 620 26.77 58.32 30.49
N PHE A 621 27.01 57.96 29.21
CA PHE A 621 28.08 58.49 28.32
C PHE A 621 29.43 59.02 28.89
N PRO A 622 30.53 59.12 28.08
CA PRO A 622 30.93 58.40 26.85
C PRO A 622 32.47 58.08 26.72
N TYR A 623 32.93 57.82 25.47
CA TYR A 623 34.32 57.66 24.93
C TYR A 623 34.94 56.24 24.94
N GLY A 624 35.50 55.72 23.84
CA GLY A 624 35.43 56.19 22.43
C GLY A 624 36.50 55.63 21.47
N THR A 625 36.26 55.70 20.15
CA THR A 625 37.18 55.41 19.00
C THR A 625 37.60 53.93 18.80
N ARG A 626 37.78 53.31 17.61
CA ARG A 626 37.79 53.61 16.13
C ARG A 626 37.49 52.25 15.40
N ARG A 627 37.26 52.06 14.07
CA ARG A 627 37.24 52.88 12.82
C ARG A 627 36.31 52.22 11.75
N SER A 628 36.28 52.77 10.53
CA SER A 628 35.66 52.24 9.28
C SER A 628 36.50 52.80 8.07
N PRO A 629 36.12 52.86 6.75
CA PRO A 629 34.83 52.53 6.08
C PRO A 629 34.80 52.00 4.59
N ALA A 630 33.61 51.51 4.20
CA ALA A 630 32.82 51.77 2.96
C ALA A 630 33.21 51.37 1.50
N LYS A 631 32.19 50.78 0.83
CA LYS A 631 31.65 51.04 -0.54
C LYS A 631 30.17 50.58 -0.59
N ILE A 632 29.15 51.09 -1.33
CA ILE A 632 28.97 52.08 -2.45
C ILE A 632 29.22 51.46 -3.84
N TRP A 633 28.31 51.42 -4.84
CA TRP A 633 26.88 51.82 -5.10
C TRP A 633 26.47 51.32 -6.54
N PRO A 634 25.33 51.65 -7.20
CA PRO A 634 23.90 51.78 -6.80
C PRO A 634 22.93 51.07 -7.83
N THR A 635 21.63 51.42 -7.86
CA THR A 635 20.55 50.88 -8.74
C THR A 635 20.16 51.74 -9.95
N THR A 636 19.44 51.16 -10.92
CA THR A 636 18.80 51.82 -12.09
C THR A 636 17.30 51.49 -12.23
N LYS A 637 16.54 52.24 -13.07
CA LYS A 637 15.06 52.27 -13.07
C LYS A 637 14.40 52.18 -14.46
N ARG A 638 13.32 51.37 -14.57
CA ARG A 638 12.13 51.53 -15.46
C ARG A 638 12.39 51.48 -16.99
N PRO A 639 11.37 51.35 -17.88
CA PRO A 639 10.16 52.18 -18.01
C PRO A 639 8.83 51.41 -18.08
N ALA A 640 7.73 52.11 -18.43
CA ALA A 640 6.39 51.56 -18.65
C ALA A 640 5.87 51.95 -20.05
N ILE A 641 4.83 51.26 -20.55
CA ILE A 641 4.27 51.42 -21.90
C ILE A 641 2.77 51.79 -21.82
N THR A 642 2.26 52.55 -22.79
CA THR A 642 0.89 53.11 -22.86
C THR A 642 0.26 52.93 -24.27
N PRO A 643 -1.06 53.12 -24.46
CA PRO A 643 -1.85 52.34 -25.45
C PRO A 643 -2.21 53.06 -26.78
N ALA A 644 -2.87 52.33 -27.69
CA ALA A 644 -3.49 52.86 -28.92
C ALA A 644 -4.83 52.17 -29.27
N ASN A 645 -5.71 52.87 -29.99
CA ASN A 645 -7.13 52.53 -30.25
C ASN A 645 -7.37 51.62 -31.47
N ASN A 646 -8.51 50.89 -31.51
CA ASN A 646 -9.63 51.23 -32.42
C ASN A 646 -10.94 50.41 -32.18
N PRO A 647 -12.13 50.88 -32.63
CA PRO A 647 -13.45 50.36 -32.20
C PRO A 647 -14.39 49.85 -33.32
N LYS A 648 -15.55 49.25 -32.97
CA LYS A 648 -16.91 49.47 -33.58
C LYS A 648 -18.04 48.54 -33.05
N HIS A 649 -19.21 49.15 -32.74
CA HIS A 649 -20.61 48.61 -32.76
C HIS A 649 -20.97 47.31 -31.97
N SER A 650 -22.21 47.09 -31.50
CA SER A 650 -23.46 47.90 -31.54
C SER A 650 -24.37 47.74 -30.30
N LYS A 651 -24.86 48.88 -29.80
CA LYS A 651 -26.14 49.19 -29.10
C LYS A 651 -27.17 48.06 -28.86
N ASP A 652 -27.75 48.05 -27.65
CA ASP A 652 -29.20 48.31 -27.45
C ASP A 652 -29.51 48.81 -26.01
N PRO A 653 -30.36 49.86 -25.77
CA PRO A 653 -30.60 50.35 -24.40
C PRO A 653 -32.04 50.83 -24.04
N HIS A 654 -32.71 50.17 -23.09
CA HIS A 654 -33.85 50.65 -22.27
C HIS A 654 -33.97 49.72 -21.03
N LYS A 655 -34.40 50.09 -19.81
CA LYS A 655 -35.18 51.25 -19.30
C LYS A 655 -34.87 51.53 -17.80
N THR A 656 -35.32 52.68 -17.33
CA THR A 656 -35.49 53.16 -15.92
C THR A 656 -35.99 52.11 -14.90
N GLY A 657 -35.75 52.20 -13.58
CA GLY A 657 -35.13 53.26 -12.74
C GLY A 657 -35.00 52.80 -11.25
N PRO A 658 -34.57 53.65 -10.30
CA PRO A 658 -34.15 53.22 -8.96
C PRO A 658 -35.22 53.31 -7.86
N GLU A 659 -35.19 52.36 -6.91
CA GLU A 659 -35.76 52.49 -5.56
C GLU A 659 -34.77 51.91 -4.54
N ASP A 660 -34.59 52.59 -3.40
CA ASP A 660 -33.72 52.14 -2.30
C ASP A 660 -34.41 51.07 -1.44
N THR A 661 -33.80 49.89 -1.29
CA THR A 661 -34.21 48.94 -0.24
C THR A 661 -32.98 48.35 0.46
N THR A 662 -32.67 48.86 1.65
CA THR A 662 -31.61 48.33 2.52
C THR A 662 -32.01 46.97 3.09
N VAL A 663 -31.56 45.88 2.46
CA VAL A 663 -31.74 44.53 2.99
C VAL A 663 -30.80 44.32 4.18
N LEU A 664 -31.31 44.51 5.40
CA LEU A 664 -30.68 43.93 6.59
C LEU A 664 -30.81 42.41 6.52
N ILE A 665 -29.68 41.71 6.50
CA ILE A 665 -29.64 40.25 6.60
C ILE A 665 -29.80 39.87 8.09
N GLU A 666 -31.00 39.42 8.47
CA GLU A 666 -31.36 39.13 9.88
C GLU A 666 -30.90 37.72 10.35
N THR A 667 -29.66 37.33 10.03
CA THR A 667 -29.10 36.00 10.36
C THR A 667 -28.70 35.85 11.83
N LYS A 668 -29.66 35.98 12.76
CA LYS A 668 -29.39 35.84 14.21
C LYS A 668 -30.56 35.36 15.09
N ARG A 669 -31.53 34.61 14.57
CA ARG A 669 -32.69 34.13 15.38
C ARG A 669 -32.90 32.62 15.49
N ASP A 670 -32.66 31.82 14.44
CA ASP A 670 -33.16 30.43 14.42
C ASP A 670 -32.25 29.39 15.11
N TYR A 671 -30.96 29.70 15.30
CA TYR A 671 -29.99 28.83 15.99
C TYR A 671 -30.42 28.42 17.41
N SER A 672 -31.21 29.25 18.11
CA SER A 672 -31.66 28.94 19.47
C SER A 672 -32.75 27.87 19.50
N THR A 673 -33.58 27.79 18.47
CA THR A 673 -34.65 26.80 18.34
C THR A 673 -34.08 25.43 18.01
N GLU A 674 -33.21 25.33 17.00
CA GLU A 674 -32.57 24.07 16.58
C GLU A 674 -31.73 23.46 17.71
N LEU A 675 -30.92 24.28 18.39
CA LEU A 675 -30.14 23.83 19.55
C LEU A 675 -31.04 23.30 20.68
N SER A 676 -32.18 23.95 20.95
CA SER A 676 -33.12 23.50 21.98
C SER A 676 -33.78 22.15 21.64
N VAL A 677 -34.07 21.89 20.36
CA VAL A 677 -34.61 20.62 19.88
C VAL A 677 -33.56 19.51 19.99
N THR A 678 -32.33 19.76 19.55
CA THR A 678 -31.22 18.80 19.66
C THR A 678 -30.93 18.42 21.12
N ILE A 679 -30.94 19.39 22.04
CA ILE A 679 -30.79 19.13 23.48
C ILE A 679 -31.96 18.29 24.02
N ALA A 680 -33.20 18.60 23.63
CA ALA A 680 -34.39 17.85 24.07
C ALA A 680 -34.39 16.39 23.57
N VAL A 681 -33.99 16.17 22.31
CA VAL A 681 -33.84 14.83 21.73
C VAL A 681 -32.70 14.06 22.43
N GLY A 682 -31.54 14.69 22.62
CA GLY A 682 -30.41 14.08 23.32
C GLY A 682 -30.74 13.67 24.76
N ALA A 683 -31.43 14.54 25.52
CA ALA A 683 -31.88 14.24 26.87
C ALA A 683 -32.93 13.10 26.91
N SER A 684 -33.82 13.04 25.92
CA SER A 684 -34.82 11.97 25.80
C SER A 684 -34.18 10.60 25.51
N LEU A 685 -33.18 10.56 24.63
CA LEU A 685 -32.40 9.35 24.33
C LEU A 685 -31.56 8.90 25.53
N LEU A 686 -30.95 9.83 26.27
CA LEU A 686 -30.24 9.54 27.51
C LEU A 686 -31.18 8.88 28.55
N PHE A 687 -32.38 9.43 28.73
CA PHE A 687 -33.35 8.91 29.69
C PHE A 687 -33.87 7.50 29.29
N LEU A 688 -34.12 7.27 27.98
CA LEU A 688 -34.46 5.94 27.47
C LEU A 688 -33.34 4.91 27.71
N ASN A 689 -32.08 5.28 27.49
CA ASN A 689 -30.94 4.40 27.76
C ASN A 689 -30.80 4.08 29.25
N ILE A 690 -31.01 5.06 30.14
CA ILE A 690 -31.01 4.84 31.60
C ILE A 690 -32.13 3.87 32.00
N LEU A 691 -33.34 4.04 31.47
CA LEU A 691 -34.47 3.12 31.73
C LEU A 691 -34.20 1.71 31.20
N ALA A 692 -33.60 1.57 30.02
CA ALA A 692 -33.22 0.28 29.45
C ALA A 692 -32.15 -0.43 30.32
N PHE A 693 -31.14 0.29 30.78
CA PHE A 693 -30.13 -0.24 31.71
C PHE A 693 -30.75 -0.65 33.05
N ALA A 694 -31.64 0.16 33.63
CA ALA A 694 -32.34 -0.17 34.86
C ALA A 694 -33.22 -1.44 34.72
N ALA A 695 -33.95 -1.58 33.61
CA ALA A 695 -34.74 -2.77 33.31
C ALA A 695 -33.89 -4.03 33.13
N LEU A 696 -32.74 -3.92 32.42
CA LEU A 696 -31.78 -5.01 32.27
C LEU A 696 -31.13 -5.40 33.59
N TYR A 697 -30.77 -4.42 34.43
CA TYR A 697 -30.21 -4.65 35.76
C TYR A 697 -31.21 -5.39 36.66
N TYR A 698 -32.45 -4.92 36.74
CA TYR A 698 -33.52 -5.58 37.50
C TYR A 698 -33.81 -7.01 37.00
N LYS A 699 -33.78 -7.23 35.68
CA LYS A 699 -33.94 -8.57 35.07
C LYS A 699 -32.76 -9.50 35.37
N LYS A 700 -31.54 -8.96 35.49
CA LYS A 700 -30.32 -9.69 35.89
C LYS A 700 -30.34 -10.04 37.39
N ASP A 701 -30.79 -9.12 38.23
CA ASP A 701 -30.87 -9.29 39.68
C ASP A 701 -31.96 -10.30 40.09
N LYS A 702 -33.15 -10.21 39.48
CA LYS A 702 -34.20 -11.22 39.68
C LYS A 702 -33.71 -12.64 39.37
N ARG A 703 -32.94 -12.84 38.29
CA ARG A 703 -32.33 -14.13 37.95
C ARG A 703 -31.30 -14.62 38.98
N ARG A 704 -30.57 -13.72 39.65
CA ARG A 704 -29.68 -14.06 40.77
C ARG A 704 -30.47 -14.49 42.00
N HIS A 705 -31.55 -13.80 42.33
CA HIS A 705 -32.42 -14.19 43.45
C HIS A 705 -33.17 -15.52 43.23
N GLU A 706 -33.47 -15.88 41.98
CA GLU A 706 -34.05 -17.19 41.63
C GLU A 706 -33.00 -18.32 41.68
N THR A 707 -31.75 -18.08 41.27
CA THR A 707 -30.69 -19.11 41.31
C THR A 707 -30.17 -19.43 42.72
N HIS A 708 -30.29 -18.52 43.69
CA HIS A 708 -29.88 -18.76 45.09
C HIS A 708 -30.93 -19.49 45.96
N ARG A 709 -31.99 -20.08 45.38
CA ARG A 709 -33.09 -20.71 46.14
C ARG A 709 -33.25 -22.24 46.02
N HIS A 710 -32.35 -22.95 45.35
CA HIS A 710 -32.39 -24.42 45.28
C HIS A 710 -31.31 -25.10 46.14
N PRO A 711 -31.66 -25.69 47.29
CA PRO A 711 -30.80 -26.64 48.00
C PRO A 711 -30.86 -28.02 47.34
N SER A 712 -29.71 -28.68 47.19
CA SER A 712 -29.56 -30.00 46.59
C SER A 712 -29.77 -31.15 47.58
N PRO A 713 -30.57 -32.19 47.26
CA PRO A 713 -30.50 -33.49 47.92
C PRO A 713 -29.86 -34.57 47.03
N GLN A 714 -29.48 -35.69 47.66
CA GLN A 714 -28.53 -36.67 47.12
C GLN A 714 -29.13 -37.69 46.13
N ARG A 715 -28.30 -38.01 45.13
CA ARG A 715 -28.15 -39.29 44.42
C ARG A 715 -28.73 -40.51 45.16
N ASN A 716 -29.68 -41.22 44.53
CA ASN A 716 -29.82 -42.67 44.66
C ASN A 716 -30.56 -43.29 43.46
N THR A 717 -30.39 -44.59 43.26
CA THR A 717 -30.85 -45.36 42.08
C THR A 717 -32.13 -46.16 42.35
N THR A 718 -33.09 -46.16 41.42
CA THR A 718 -33.63 -47.34 40.69
C THR A 718 -34.76 -46.95 39.74
N ASN A 719 -35.07 -47.82 38.77
CA ASN A 719 -36.11 -47.65 37.75
C ASN A 719 -37.53 -47.60 38.35
N ASP A 720 -38.48 -46.95 37.67
CA ASP A 720 -39.55 -47.69 36.96
C ASP A 720 -40.26 -46.86 35.86
N ILE A 721 -41.19 -47.48 35.12
CA ILE A 721 -41.66 -47.08 33.77
C ILE A 721 -43.11 -46.50 33.78
N THR A 722 -43.55 -45.91 32.66
CA THR A 722 -44.93 -45.50 32.22
C THR A 722 -45.30 -44.01 32.38
N HIS A 723 -45.96 -43.32 31.43
CA HIS A 723 -46.14 -43.51 29.96
C HIS A 723 -46.68 -42.18 29.31
N ILE A 724 -46.87 -42.18 27.97
CA ILE A 724 -47.65 -41.21 27.14
C ILE A 724 -46.92 -39.95 26.62
N GLN A 725 -46.33 -40.08 25.41
CA GLN A 725 -46.68 -39.44 24.11
C GLN A 725 -47.38 -38.04 24.07
N ASN A 726 -47.23 -37.22 23.03
CA ASN A 726 -46.96 -37.54 21.60
C ASN A 726 -46.28 -36.39 20.80
N GLU A 727 -46.08 -36.61 19.49
CA GLU A 727 -45.58 -35.68 18.42
C GLU A 727 -44.05 -35.40 18.48
N GLU A 728 -43.14 -35.99 17.66
CA GLU A 728 -43.01 -36.15 16.17
C GLU A 728 -42.38 -34.92 15.46
N ILE A 729 -41.53 -34.99 14.43
CA ILE A 729 -40.83 -36.08 13.67
C ILE A 729 -39.63 -35.42 12.93
N MET A 730 -38.49 -36.02 12.56
CA MET A 730 -37.73 -37.25 12.92
C MET A 730 -36.26 -37.06 12.42
N SER A 731 -35.32 -37.99 12.67
CA SER A 731 -33.99 -37.97 12.04
C SER A 731 -33.30 -39.36 11.93
N LEU A 732 -32.63 -39.60 10.79
CA LEU A 732 -31.55 -40.59 10.55
C LEU A 732 -31.81 -42.10 10.81
N GLN A 733 -31.95 -42.85 9.72
CA GLN A 733 -31.49 -44.23 9.46
C GLN A 733 -31.42 -44.40 7.91
N MET A 734 -30.71 -45.34 7.27
CA MET A 734 -30.23 -46.66 7.67
C MET A 734 -28.95 -47.07 6.88
N LYS A 735 -28.27 -48.17 7.25
CA LYS A 735 -27.13 -48.78 6.51
C LYS A 735 -27.61 -49.74 5.41
N GLN A 736 -26.83 -49.90 4.31
CA GLN A 736 -26.24 -51.15 3.77
C GLN A 736 -25.94 -51.07 2.25
N LEU A 737 -24.99 -51.93 1.77
CA LEU A 737 -24.65 -52.26 0.35
C LEU A 737 -24.00 -51.11 -0.44
N GLU A 738 -22.99 -51.26 -1.31
CA GLU A 738 -22.15 -52.35 -1.88
C GLU A 738 -20.69 -51.79 -2.03
N HIS A 739 -19.62 -52.44 -2.50
CA HIS A 739 -19.02 -53.80 -2.47
C HIS A 739 -17.76 -53.69 -3.39
N ASP A 740 -16.59 -54.09 -2.90
CA ASP A 740 -15.33 -54.50 -3.58
C ASP A 740 -14.64 -53.64 -4.68
N HIS A 741 -13.38 -53.24 -4.42
CA HIS A 741 -12.21 -54.08 -4.79
C HIS A 741 -10.90 -53.66 -4.09
N GLU A 742 -9.86 -54.48 -4.28
CA GLU A 742 -8.53 -54.44 -3.62
C GLU A 742 -7.50 -53.57 -4.45
N CYS A 743 -6.21 -53.41 -4.13
CA CYS A 743 -5.30 -54.14 -3.22
C CYS A 743 -4.08 -53.29 -2.79
N GLU A 744 -3.39 -53.75 -1.72
CA GLU A 744 -1.95 -53.66 -1.37
C GLU A 744 -1.02 -52.49 -1.81
N SER A 745 0.12 -52.22 -1.15
CA SER A 745 0.56 -52.33 0.27
C SER A 745 1.98 -51.75 0.37
N LEU A 746 2.35 -51.16 1.52
CA LEU A 746 3.69 -51.27 2.16
C LEU A 746 3.73 -50.45 3.47
N GLN A 747 4.70 -50.77 4.33
CA GLN A 747 4.75 -50.33 5.74
C GLN A 747 5.95 -49.40 6.01
N ALA A 748 5.75 -48.35 6.83
CA ALA A 748 6.67 -47.93 7.89
C ALA A 748 6.04 -46.86 8.79
N HIS A 749 6.52 -46.81 10.03
CA HIS A 749 6.34 -45.81 11.10
C HIS A 749 6.10 -44.35 10.60
N ASP A 750 5.27 -43.51 11.25
CA ASP A 750 5.25 -43.29 12.71
C ASP A 750 3.87 -42.90 13.31
N THR A 751 3.83 -42.70 14.63
CA THR A 751 2.63 -42.47 15.44
C THR A 751 2.25 -40.99 15.61
N LEU A 752 1.28 -40.52 14.83
CA LEU A 752 0.49 -39.32 15.15
C LEU A 752 -1.01 -39.57 15.00
N ARG A 753 -1.80 -38.95 15.89
CA ARG A 753 -3.26 -39.12 15.93
C ARG A 753 -3.93 -38.28 14.85
N LEU A 754 -4.90 -38.86 14.13
CA LEU A 754 -5.89 -38.05 13.43
C LEU A 754 -6.77 -37.33 14.46
N THR A 755 -6.60 -36.02 14.56
CA THR A 755 -7.58 -35.11 15.16
C THR A 755 -8.01 -34.11 14.09
N CYS A 756 -9.32 -34.03 13.82
CA CYS A 756 -9.85 -33.00 12.93
C CYS A 756 -9.44 -31.60 13.43
N PRO A 757 -9.09 -30.65 12.55
CA PRO A 757 -8.92 -29.27 12.96
C PRO A 757 -10.26 -28.73 13.50
N PRO A 758 -10.26 -27.95 14.60
CA PRO A 758 -11.49 -27.40 15.17
C PRO A 758 -12.08 -26.31 14.28
N ASP A 759 -13.41 -26.17 14.29
CA ASP A 759 -14.10 -25.08 13.60
C ASP A 759 -13.65 -23.71 14.12
N TYR A 760 -12.94 -22.96 13.27
CA TYR A 760 -12.39 -21.64 13.61
C TYR A 760 -13.51 -20.59 13.67
N THR A 761 -14.07 -20.42 14.87
CA THR A 761 -15.16 -19.49 15.17
C THR A 761 -14.68 -18.05 15.20
N LEU A 762 -14.52 -17.43 14.02
CA LEU A 762 -14.27 -15.99 13.83
C LEU A 762 -15.50 -15.15 14.23
N THR A 763 -15.75 -15.10 15.53
CA THR A 763 -16.82 -14.39 16.23
C THR A 763 -16.26 -13.91 17.57
N LEU A 764 -16.37 -12.60 17.87
CA LEU A 764 -15.91 -11.95 19.12
C LEU A 764 -14.39 -11.69 19.28
N ARG A 765 -13.68 -11.37 18.19
CA ARG A 765 -12.66 -10.29 18.25
C ARG A 765 -13.35 -9.00 17.81
N ARG A 766 -13.26 -7.93 18.62
CA ARG A 766 -13.61 -6.56 18.19
C ARG A 766 -12.56 -6.09 17.19
N SER A 767 -12.97 -5.49 16.08
CA SER A 767 -12.07 -4.68 15.26
C SER A 767 -11.54 -3.50 16.09
N PRO A 768 -10.36 -2.91 15.78
CA PRO A 768 -10.02 -1.56 16.21
C PRO A 768 -11.10 -0.51 15.85
N ASP A 769 -11.95 -0.81 14.86
CA ASP A 769 -13.12 0.00 14.47
C ASP A 769 -14.32 -0.14 15.45
N ASP A 770 -14.38 -1.23 16.24
CA ASP A 770 -15.47 -1.54 17.18
C ASP A 770 -15.19 -1.02 18.62
N ILE A 771 -14.15 -0.21 18.81
CA ILE A 771 -13.82 0.40 20.11
C ILE A 771 -14.87 1.50 20.42
N PRO A 772 -15.62 1.43 21.54
CA PRO A 772 -16.71 2.38 21.80
C PRO A 772 -16.20 3.76 22.24
N PHE A 773 -16.06 4.69 21.29
CA PHE A 773 -15.67 6.08 21.57
C PHE A 773 -16.87 6.95 21.99
N MET A 774 -16.66 7.87 22.93
CA MET A 774 -17.65 8.90 23.28
C MET A 774 -17.77 9.94 22.15
N THR A 775 -18.96 10.49 21.95
CA THR A 775 -19.20 11.48 20.89
C THR A 775 -18.60 12.86 21.22
N PRO A 776 -18.27 13.70 20.22
CA PRO A 776 -17.55 14.97 20.42
C PRO A 776 -18.24 15.99 21.35
N ASN A 777 -19.55 15.86 21.59
CA ASN A 777 -20.36 16.78 22.39
C ASN A 777 -20.07 16.76 23.91
N THR A 778 -18.98 16.11 24.35
CA THR A 778 -18.60 16.00 25.76
C THR A 778 -17.55 17.07 26.18
N ILE A 779 -16.99 17.84 25.24
CA ILE A 779 -16.04 18.93 25.53
C ILE A 779 -16.81 20.19 25.94
N THR A 780 -17.23 20.27 27.21
CA THR A 780 -17.76 21.51 27.80
C THR A 780 -16.61 22.39 28.28
N MET A 781 -16.70 23.69 27.99
CA MET A 781 -15.62 24.66 28.22
C MET A 781 -15.17 24.73 29.68
N ILE A 782 -13.86 24.73 29.91
CA ILE A 782 -13.26 25.24 31.15
C ILE A 782 -13.29 26.78 31.09
N PRO A 783 -13.99 27.49 31.99
CA PRO A 783 -14.05 28.95 31.95
C PRO A 783 -12.77 29.58 32.50
N ASN A 784 -12.27 30.62 31.83
CA ASN A 784 -11.18 31.47 32.36
C ASN A 784 -11.59 32.11 33.69
N THR A 785 -11.01 31.63 34.79
CA THR A 785 -11.14 32.24 36.13
C THR A 785 -9.77 32.38 36.79
N LEU A 786 -9.05 33.46 36.44
CA LEU A 786 -8.06 34.00 37.36
C LEU A 786 -8.78 34.40 38.66
N MET A 787 -8.30 33.93 39.80
CA MET A 787 -7.71 34.79 40.85
C MET A 787 -7.38 34.00 42.13
N GLY A 788 -6.09 33.89 42.43
CA GLY A 788 -5.56 33.90 43.80
C GLY A 788 -5.69 32.65 44.68
N MET A 789 -4.60 31.88 44.77
CA MET A 789 -4.13 31.38 46.07
C MET A 789 -2.59 31.37 46.13
N GLN A 790 -2.03 31.23 47.33
CA GLN A 790 -0.70 31.76 47.69
C GLN A 790 0.49 30.80 47.43
N PRO A 791 1.70 31.32 47.15
CA PRO A 791 2.92 30.52 47.06
C PRO A 791 3.53 30.22 48.44
N LEU A 792 4.07 29.01 48.61
CA LEU A 792 4.89 28.63 49.77
C LEU A 792 6.35 28.41 49.35
N HIS A 793 7.20 29.38 49.65
CA HIS A 793 8.66 29.21 49.57
C HIS A 793 9.19 28.43 50.79
N THR A 794 10.30 27.70 50.61
CA THR A 794 11.50 27.89 51.46
C THR A 794 12.73 27.42 50.69
N PHE A 795 13.61 28.35 50.32
CA PHE A 795 14.99 28.06 49.92
C PHE A 795 15.88 28.03 51.16
N LYS A 796 16.90 27.15 51.20
CA LYS A 796 18.07 27.29 52.08
C LYS A 796 19.35 26.96 51.32
N THR A 797 20.18 27.97 51.12
CA THR A 797 21.59 27.88 50.73
C THR A 797 22.47 28.03 51.97
N PHE A 798 23.68 27.44 51.98
CA PHE A 798 24.91 28.09 52.43
C PHE A 798 26.15 27.26 52.00
N SER A 799 27.34 27.86 52.12
CA SER A 799 28.52 27.65 51.26
C SER A 799 29.64 26.74 51.79
N GLY A 800 30.39 26.12 50.85
CA GLY A 800 31.79 25.67 51.03
C GLY A 800 31.99 24.17 51.33
N GLY A 801 33.09 23.51 50.91
CA GLY A 801 34.17 23.95 50.01
C GLY A 801 35.38 22.97 49.99
N GLN A 802 36.12 22.94 48.87
CA GLN A 802 37.43 22.26 48.64
C GLN A 802 37.51 20.71 48.54
N ASN A 803 37.68 20.26 47.29
CA ASN A 803 38.75 19.38 46.75
C ASN A 803 38.96 17.88 47.13
N SER A 804 39.32 17.15 46.05
CA SER A 804 40.29 16.03 45.92
C SER A 804 39.94 14.58 46.33
N THR A 805 39.59 13.78 45.31
CA THR A 805 40.16 12.46 44.95
C THR A 805 40.25 11.31 45.99
N ASN A 806 39.46 10.24 45.80
CA ASN A 806 39.96 8.94 45.26
C ASN A 806 38.85 7.85 45.12
N LEU A 807 39.19 6.78 44.39
CA LEU A 807 38.40 5.58 44.06
C LEU A 807 38.73 4.39 45.02
N PRO A 808 38.12 3.17 44.91
CA PRO A 808 36.69 2.83 44.92
C PRO A 808 36.38 1.55 45.77
N HIS A 809 35.30 0.82 45.43
CA HIS A 809 34.90 -0.56 45.81
C HIS A 809 34.04 -0.79 47.08
N GLY A 810 33.04 -1.68 46.94
CA GLY A 810 32.83 -2.76 47.90
C GLY A 810 31.41 -3.09 48.41
N HIS A 811 30.63 -3.89 47.63
CA HIS A 811 29.59 -4.83 48.12
C HIS A 811 28.36 -4.27 48.90
N SER A 812 27.20 -4.94 49.06
CA SER A 812 26.46 -5.96 48.26
C SER A 812 25.01 -6.10 48.82
N THR A 813 24.22 -7.05 48.29
CA THR A 813 23.09 -7.78 48.93
C THR A 813 21.74 -7.08 49.25
N THR A 814 20.81 -7.27 48.29
CA THR A 814 19.42 -7.81 48.43
C THR A 814 18.22 -7.04 49.02
N ARG A 815 17.13 -7.10 48.22
CA ARG A 815 15.69 -7.25 48.56
C ARG A 815 14.97 -6.15 49.35
N VAL A 816 14.03 -5.49 48.68
CA VAL A 816 12.70 -6.10 48.48
C VAL A 816 12.59 -6.52 47.02
#